data_AF-A0A511JAD3-F1
#
_entry.id   AF-A0A511JAD3-F1
#
_cell.length_a   1.000
_cell.length_b   1.000
_cell.length_c   1.000
_cell.angle_alpha   90.00
_cell.angle_beta   90.00
_cell.angle_gamma   90.00
#
_symmetry.space_group_name_H-M   'P 1'
#
loop_
_entity.id
_entity.type
_entity.pdbx_description
1 polymer ?
#
loop_
_entity_poly.entity_id
_entity_poly.type
_entity_poly.pdbx_seq_one_letter_code
_entity_poly.pdbx_strand_id
1 'polypeptide(L)'
;MTRRRGLRPLPAALATVEQRVGELALEAGVRRPPALLVGRLSQRDAFTFGLPGRYRVALPPKLAARHGDAALFDPVLRHELAHVRHHDVTLAWFARTVWWAYWPVLMVPAVASIARRDVGVLLPYLWRAALVLTVVRLVTAALLRAREHDADLAAGSGPKLPALRQLLAGLVPAPVAPRRRPLAQHPAVAERVAVLDQPARLARSSGVDALTVAFLAGTAFPSVMSVAVAGLTGTGRDDLARVVAALVVGAPLGVVLALGQWRASLFGRLGGPGARVGLPAVAVGIGLAVGGAIDPVLLAGAPLGAVRPQHIVASILVGTGATVLVTGAGELWAQAAPRVRRARTHWWAAALTGALVLAGATWLLDLTAFATEQIDWAFGITALSVSGSGVLTAGAALLAVGAAVPLWLRRGTTTAVAPAWALEAGDDVPWPGPRGPRLWTVLAAVLGSAASAVLVVALLHRAPSGVDDAVLRMQGYLLAAELAGAAVVLALSVVAGAPGAGAALGAAPVAALLAAGGLVLVAHDVLGGGRQAFWFVRDAAALGLLLGMLGAGVGALPRGGTGATSRAATSRAATTRVLAPVLAAVCAVLVAGAAVGLAVQGRDRLYGAGMAADTGSVDQTNADASADLVYAQVTAPALAGGFVRLSELTQALDADPTIPPARRAERVRSEVLPVVAELSDGVADDPGGSERVAQIHEHARTAVAFYEHGLTAYADALDAGDQAALVAAATVVGQGAAERDRWTTLVVALQGDLGMG
;
A
#
# COMPACT_ATOMS: atom_id res chain seq x y z
N MET A 1 -15.75 36.06 13.85
CA MET A 1 -15.68 35.43 15.20
C MET A 1 -15.80 36.43 16.35
N THR A 2 -15.05 37.54 16.34
CA THR A 2 -14.98 38.54 17.43
C THR A 2 -16.35 39.03 17.91
N ARG A 3 -17.21 39.50 17.00
CA ARG A 3 -18.57 39.97 17.32
C ARG A 3 -19.49 38.85 17.85
N ARG A 4 -19.47 37.67 17.22
CA ARG A 4 -20.29 36.51 17.63
C ARG A 4 -19.94 36.00 19.03
N ARG A 5 -18.66 36.06 19.43
CA ARG A 5 -18.20 35.65 20.76
C ARG A 5 -18.21 36.77 21.81
N GLY A 6 -18.56 38.01 21.41
CA GLY A 6 -18.56 39.17 22.29
C GLY A 6 -17.17 39.50 22.87
N LEU A 7 -16.11 39.25 22.09
CA LEU A 7 -14.75 39.58 22.49
C LEU A 7 -14.52 41.08 22.35
N ARG A 8 -13.90 41.70 23.34
CA ARG A 8 -13.57 43.13 23.35
C ARG A 8 -12.06 43.32 23.27
N PRO A 9 -11.55 44.42 22.68
CA PRO A 9 -10.15 44.80 22.82
C PRO A 9 -9.74 44.87 24.29
N LEU A 10 -8.47 44.59 24.57
CA LEU A 10 -7.91 44.76 25.90
C LEU A 10 -8.07 46.24 26.35
N PRO A 11 -8.70 46.52 27.51
CA PRO A 11 -8.81 47.89 28.02
C PRO A 11 -7.43 48.51 28.26
N ALA A 12 -7.30 49.82 28.04
CA ALA A 12 -6.04 50.55 28.24
C ALA A 12 -5.48 50.41 29.68
N ALA A 13 -6.35 50.23 30.67
CA ALA A 13 -5.96 49.96 32.06
C ALA A 13 -5.16 48.65 32.25
N LEU A 14 -5.14 47.76 31.25
CA LEU A 14 -4.40 46.50 31.24
C LEU A 14 -3.20 46.53 30.27
N ALA A 15 -2.65 47.71 29.95
CA ALA A 15 -1.49 47.84 29.06
C ALA A 15 -0.26 47.03 29.53
N THR A 16 -0.09 46.84 30.84
CA THR A 16 0.96 45.98 31.42
C THR A 16 0.84 44.51 30.99
N VAL A 17 -0.38 44.03 30.72
CA VAL A 17 -0.64 42.69 30.20
C VAL A 17 -0.12 42.56 28.77
N GLU A 18 -0.32 43.58 27.94
CA GLU A 18 0.17 43.60 26.57
C GLU A 18 1.70 43.59 26.53
N GLN A 19 2.35 44.38 27.39
CA GLN A 19 3.79 44.35 27.55
C GLN A 19 4.29 42.95 27.96
N ARG A 20 3.69 42.36 29.00
CA ARG A 20 4.08 41.02 29.49
C ARG A 20 3.89 39.94 28.42
N VAL A 21 2.82 39.99 27.65
CA VAL A 21 2.61 39.06 26.53
C VAL A 21 3.62 39.30 25.41
N GLY A 22 4.01 40.54 25.15
CA GLY A 22 5.10 40.87 24.23
C GLY A 22 6.42 40.20 24.62
N GLU A 23 6.78 40.26 25.90
CA GLU A 23 7.96 39.58 26.45
C GLU A 23 7.85 38.05 26.30
N LEU A 24 6.72 37.46 26.70
CA LEU A 24 6.49 36.01 26.57
C LEU A 24 6.48 35.56 25.10
N ALA A 25 5.98 36.39 24.19
CA ALA A 25 5.98 36.10 22.75
C ALA A 25 7.41 36.09 22.19
N LEU A 26 8.25 37.05 22.60
CA LEU A 26 9.67 37.08 22.26
C LEU A 26 10.40 35.86 22.82
N GLU A 27 10.19 35.50 24.10
CA GLU A 27 10.73 34.28 24.70
C GLU A 27 10.32 33.02 23.93
N ALA A 28 9.07 32.96 23.49
CA ALA A 28 8.52 31.85 22.71
C ALA A 28 8.94 31.90 21.23
N GLY A 29 9.75 32.87 20.79
CA GLY A 29 10.18 33.04 19.40
C GLY A 29 9.05 33.34 18.42
N VAL A 30 7.95 33.92 18.90
CA VAL A 30 6.83 34.36 18.07
C VAL A 30 7.19 35.72 17.45
N ARG A 31 7.32 35.75 16.12
CA ARG A 31 7.79 36.95 15.37
C ARG A 31 6.96 38.22 15.60
N ARG A 32 5.65 38.08 15.85
CA ARG A 32 4.73 39.20 16.09
C ARG A 32 3.81 38.84 17.25
N PRO A 33 3.76 39.63 18.33
CA PRO A 33 2.87 39.33 19.46
C PRO A 33 1.42 39.31 18.97
N PRO A 34 0.60 38.32 19.40
CA PRO A 34 -0.79 38.25 19.01
C PRO A 34 -1.58 39.39 19.67
N ALA A 35 -2.58 39.93 18.96
CA ALA A 35 -3.43 40.97 19.55
C ALA A 35 -4.28 40.39 20.69
N LEU A 36 -4.31 41.08 21.83
CA LEU A 36 -5.03 40.64 23.02
C LEU A 36 -6.49 41.08 23.00
N LEU A 37 -7.37 40.16 23.34
CA LEU A 37 -8.79 40.40 23.52
C LEU A 37 -9.24 39.86 24.88
N VAL A 38 -10.28 40.46 25.45
CA VAL A 38 -10.92 39.99 26.68
C VAL A 38 -12.27 39.37 26.34
N GLY A 39 -12.50 38.17 26.87
CA GLY A 39 -13.72 37.38 26.73
C GLY A 39 -14.91 37.90 27.55
N ARG A 40 -16.05 37.21 27.45
CA ARG A 40 -17.17 37.39 28.38
C ARG A 40 -16.84 36.79 29.75
N LEU A 41 -17.56 37.20 30.80
CA LEU A 41 -17.42 36.62 32.15
C LEU A 41 -17.65 35.10 32.20
N SER A 42 -18.41 34.54 31.25
CA SER A 42 -18.64 33.11 31.12
C SER A 42 -17.51 32.34 30.44
N GLN A 43 -16.55 33.02 29.81
CA GLN A 43 -15.38 32.38 29.21
C GLN A 43 -14.46 31.88 30.33
N ARG A 44 -14.20 30.57 30.34
CA ARG A 44 -13.37 29.91 31.36
C ARG A 44 -11.91 29.84 30.94
N ASP A 45 -11.66 29.58 29.66
CA ASP A 45 -10.33 29.26 29.14
C ASP A 45 -9.82 30.35 28.20
N ALA A 46 -8.49 30.51 28.17
CA ALA A 46 -7.85 31.25 27.09
C ALA A 46 -7.98 30.46 25.78
N PHE A 47 -7.96 31.17 24.66
CA PHE A 47 -7.85 30.51 23.36
C PHE A 47 -7.26 31.45 22.30
N THR A 48 -6.55 30.84 21.35
CA THR A 48 -5.95 31.53 20.21
C THR A 48 -6.81 31.37 18.94
N PHE A 49 -6.94 32.42 18.14
CA PHE A 49 -7.61 32.38 16.84
C PHE A 49 -7.09 33.45 15.87
N GLY A 50 -7.41 33.36 14.58
CA GLY A 50 -7.02 34.36 13.58
C GLY A 50 -6.58 33.76 12.26
N LEU A 51 -5.90 34.56 11.45
CA LEU A 51 -5.26 34.15 10.20
C LEU A 51 -3.74 34.06 10.40
N PRO A 52 -3.01 33.29 9.57
CA PRO A 52 -1.55 33.32 9.56
C PRO A 52 -0.99 34.74 9.58
N GLY A 53 -0.15 35.05 10.59
CA GLY A 53 0.47 36.36 10.78
C GLY A 53 -0.44 37.45 11.39
N ARG A 54 -1.71 37.16 11.67
CA ARG A 54 -2.67 38.05 12.35
C ARG A 54 -3.46 37.29 13.42
N TYR A 55 -2.71 36.68 14.34
CA TYR A 55 -3.26 35.92 15.46
C TYR A 55 -3.76 36.83 16.57
N ARG A 56 -4.73 36.33 17.33
CA ARG A 56 -5.34 36.98 18.48
C ARG A 56 -5.47 35.96 19.61
N VAL A 57 -5.21 36.40 20.83
CA VAL A 57 -5.41 35.58 22.04
C VAL A 57 -6.55 36.21 22.83
N ALA A 58 -7.59 35.42 23.10
CA ALA A 58 -8.71 35.82 23.94
C ALA A 58 -8.49 35.34 25.37
N LEU A 59 -8.36 36.27 26.31
CA LEU A 59 -8.17 35.99 27.72
C LEU A 59 -9.51 36.00 28.47
N PRO A 60 -9.77 35.03 29.37
CA PRO A 60 -10.82 35.15 30.37
C PRO A 60 -10.62 36.41 31.20
N PRO A 61 -11.68 37.16 31.55
CA PRO A 61 -11.55 38.36 32.39
C PRO A 61 -10.81 38.11 33.70
N LYS A 62 -11.04 36.95 34.33
CA LYS A 62 -10.36 36.54 35.58
C LYS A 62 -8.85 36.33 35.39
N LEU A 63 -8.42 35.81 34.25
CA LEU A 63 -7.01 35.61 33.93
C LEU A 63 -6.32 36.96 33.64
N ALA A 64 -6.98 37.83 32.86
CA ALA A 64 -6.47 39.16 32.53
C ALA A 64 -6.31 40.05 33.79
N ALA A 65 -7.26 39.95 34.74
CA ALA A 65 -7.19 40.66 36.02
C ALA A 65 -6.08 40.12 36.95
N ARG A 66 -5.65 38.87 36.78
CA ARG A 66 -4.61 38.21 37.60
C ARG A 66 -3.25 38.13 36.91
N HIS A 67 -2.94 39.04 35.99
CA HIS A 67 -1.66 39.02 35.27
C HIS A 67 -0.42 39.18 36.16
N GLY A 68 -0.56 39.75 37.37
CA GLY A 68 0.52 39.80 38.36
C GLY A 68 0.85 38.45 39.02
N ASP A 69 -0.03 37.45 38.90
CA ASP A 69 0.20 36.09 39.37
C ASP A 69 0.92 35.29 38.27
N ALA A 70 2.24 35.49 38.16
CA ALA A 70 3.06 34.88 37.11
C ALA A 70 2.98 33.34 37.09
N ALA A 71 2.74 32.70 38.23
CA ALA A 71 2.60 31.24 38.33
C ALA A 71 1.32 30.72 37.64
N LEU A 72 0.28 31.55 37.55
CA LEU A 72 -0.97 31.24 36.88
C LEU A 72 -1.02 31.83 35.46
N PHE A 73 -0.60 33.07 35.28
CA PHE A 73 -0.71 33.80 34.02
C PHE A 73 0.28 33.28 32.97
N ASP A 74 1.57 33.19 33.30
CA ASP A 74 2.60 32.91 32.29
C ASP A 74 2.47 31.50 31.68
N PRO A 75 2.20 30.40 32.41
CA PRO A 75 2.09 29.08 31.80
C PRO A 75 0.93 28.99 30.80
N VAL A 76 -0.21 29.63 31.11
CA VAL A 76 -1.36 29.70 30.21
C VAL A 76 -0.99 30.46 28.93
N LEU A 77 -0.36 31.63 29.08
CA LEU A 77 0.02 32.43 27.91
C LEU A 77 1.09 31.75 27.07
N ARG A 78 2.06 31.06 27.68
CA ARG A 78 3.08 30.28 26.95
C ARG A 78 2.46 29.13 26.17
N HIS A 79 1.43 28.46 26.71
CA HIS A 79 0.67 27.43 25.99
C HIS A 79 -0.05 28.02 24.77
N GLU A 80 -0.77 29.13 24.93
CA GLU A 80 -1.42 29.82 23.80
C GLU A 80 -0.42 30.32 22.75
N LEU A 81 0.72 30.85 23.18
CA LEU A 81 1.79 31.29 22.28
C LEU A 81 2.46 30.12 21.55
N ALA A 82 2.51 28.93 22.14
CA ALA A 82 2.96 27.72 21.46
C ALA A 82 2.03 27.37 20.29
N HIS A 83 0.71 27.50 20.45
CA HIS A 83 -0.23 27.34 19.34
C HIS A 83 -0.03 28.37 18.23
N VAL A 84 0.31 29.62 18.58
CA VAL A 84 0.67 30.66 17.60
C VAL A 84 1.94 30.27 16.84
N ARG A 85 2.99 29.86 17.57
CA ARG A 85 4.29 29.46 17.01
C ARG A 85 4.16 28.26 16.07
N HIS A 86 3.35 27.26 16.43
CA HIS A 86 3.16 26.04 15.64
C HIS A 86 2.08 26.16 14.55
N HIS A 87 1.44 27.32 14.41
CA HIS A 87 0.34 27.55 13.45
C HIS A 87 -0.88 26.63 13.66
N ASP A 88 -1.12 26.18 14.89
CA ASP A 88 -2.18 25.21 15.21
C ASP A 88 -3.58 25.74 14.91
N VAL A 89 -3.76 27.07 14.97
CA VAL A 89 -5.02 27.73 14.59
C VAL A 89 -5.39 27.43 13.14
N THR A 90 -4.42 27.46 12.22
CA THR A 90 -4.65 27.20 10.80
C THR A 90 -4.99 25.72 10.59
N LEU A 91 -4.30 24.84 11.31
CA LEU A 91 -4.56 23.41 11.28
C LEU A 91 -5.96 23.07 11.81
N ALA A 92 -6.39 23.71 12.91
CA ALA A 92 -7.73 23.54 13.47
C ALA A 92 -8.83 24.04 12.51
N TRP A 93 -8.57 25.14 11.79
CA TRP A 93 -9.46 25.61 10.73
C TRP A 93 -9.51 24.62 9.57
N PHE A 94 -8.36 24.13 9.11
CA PHE A 94 -8.31 23.13 8.05
C PHE A 94 -9.10 21.87 8.43
N ALA A 95 -8.88 21.32 9.63
CA ALA A 95 -9.60 20.14 10.10
C ALA A 95 -11.13 20.37 10.18
N ARG A 96 -11.55 21.58 10.62
CA ARG A 96 -12.97 21.96 10.61
C ARG A 96 -13.52 22.10 9.19
N THR A 97 -12.78 22.68 8.26
CA THR A 97 -13.20 22.84 6.86
C THR A 97 -13.33 21.49 6.17
N VAL A 98 -12.37 20.59 6.39
CA VAL A 98 -12.42 19.20 5.89
C VAL A 98 -13.70 18.53 6.34
N TRP A 99 -14.05 18.59 7.63
CA TRP A 99 -15.32 18.05 8.14
C TRP A 99 -16.55 18.56 7.37
N TRP A 100 -16.62 19.87 7.08
CA TRP A 100 -17.73 20.44 6.32
C TRP A 100 -17.71 20.10 4.84
N ALA A 101 -16.52 19.94 4.24
CA ALA A 101 -16.36 19.58 2.84
C ALA A 101 -16.76 18.12 2.56
N TYR A 102 -16.57 17.21 3.51
CA TYR A 102 -16.95 15.81 3.35
C TYR A 102 -18.47 15.60 3.25
N TRP A 103 -19.29 16.44 3.90
CA TRP A 103 -20.75 16.32 3.84
C TRP A 103 -21.31 16.40 2.41
N PRO A 104 -21.08 17.46 1.63
CA PRO A 104 -21.61 17.53 0.27
C PRO A 104 -21.05 16.42 -0.63
N VAL A 105 -19.76 16.08 -0.51
CA VAL A 105 -19.13 14.99 -1.26
C VAL A 105 -19.85 13.66 -1.01
N LEU A 106 -20.21 13.38 0.25
CA LEU A 106 -20.95 12.17 0.63
C LEU A 106 -22.46 12.27 0.39
N MET A 107 -23.03 13.45 0.20
CA MET A 107 -24.48 13.57 -0.09
C MET A 107 -24.78 13.43 -1.58
N VAL A 108 -23.88 13.83 -2.47
CA VAL A 108 -24.10 13.79 -3.93
C VAL A 108 -24.47 12.39 -4.44
N PRO A 109 -23.73 11.30 -4.14
CA PRO A 109 -24.10 9.97 -4.62
C PRO A 109 -25.42 9.46 -4.03
N ALA A 110 -25.74 9.79 -2.77
CA ALA A 110 -27.01 9.43 -2.15
C ALA A 110 -28.20 10.12 -2.84
N VAL A 111 -28.07 11.42 -3.12
CA VAL A 111 -29.09 12.19 -3.85
C VAL A 111 -29.25 11.64 -5.28
N ALA A 112 -28.15 11.31 -5.96
CA ALA A 112 -28.18 10.70 -7.29
C ALA A 112 -28.83 9.31 -7.31
N SER A 113 -28.60 8.48 -6.28
CA SER A 113 -29.27 7.18 -6.11
C SER A 113 -30.78 7.35 -5.92
N ILE A 114 -31.22 8.28 -5.05
CA ILE A 114 -32.64 8.59 -4.85
C ILE A 114 -33.29 9.10 -6.14
N ALA A 115 -32.62 10.01 -6.87
CA ALA A 115 -33.12 10.57 -8.13
C ALA A 115 -33.29 9.49 -9.22
N ARG A 116 -32.40 8.49 -9.26
CA ARG A 116 -32.47 7.33 -10.17
C ARG A 116 -33.41 6.22 -9.69
N ARG A 117 -34.09 6.39 -8.55
CA ARG A 117 -34.95 5.40 -7.88
C ARG A 117 -34.21 4.11 -7.50
N ASP A 118 -32.90 4.18 -7.31
CA ASP A 118 -32.06 3.05 -6.90
C ASP A 118 -31.89 3.02 -5.38
N VAL A 119 -33.00 2.79 -4.67
CA VAL A 119 -33.06 2.88 -3.21
C VAL A 119 -32.41 1.69 -2.50
N GLY A 120 -32.23 0.56 -3.20
CA GLY A 120 -31.60 -0.64 -2.65
C GLY A 120 -30.15 -0.41 -2.24
N VAL A 121 -29.48 0.52 -2.93
CA VAL A 121 -28.07 0.89 -2.69
C VAL A 121 -27.91 1.90 -1.55
N LEU A 122 -28.98 2.61 -1.16
CA LEU A 122 -28.91 3.73 -0.23
C LEU A 122 -28.46 3.31 1.18
N LEU A 123 -29.02 2.22 1.73
CA LEU A 123 -28.62 1.77 3.07
C LEU A 123 -27.15 1.30 3.11
N PRO A 124 -26.68 0.43 2.18
CA PRO A 124 -25.25 0.10 2.03
C PRO A 124 -24.34 1.32 1.87
N TYR A 125 -24.82 2.37 1.22
CA TYR A 125 -24.09 3.63 1.05
C TYR A 125 -24.02 4.44 2.36
N LEU A 126 -25.16 4.66 3.02
CA LEU A 126 -25.26 5.53 4.18
C LEU A 126 -24.41 5.05 5.37
N TRP A 127 -24.33 3.73 5.61
CA TRP A 127 -23.48 3.23 6.71
C TRP A 127 -21.99 3.42 6.42
N ARG A 128 -21.54 3.24 5.15
CA ARG A 128 -20.15 3.49 4.72
C ARG A 128 -19.80 4.98 4.84
N ALA A 129 -20.69 5.85 4.38
CA ALA A 129 -20.56 7.30 4.55
C ALA A 129 -20.48 7.69 6.03
N ALA A 130 -21.33 7.10 6.89
CA ALA A 130 -21.29 7.33 8.34
C ALA A 130 -19.96 6.85 8.96
N LEU A 131 -19.41 5.73 8.48
CA LEU A 131 -18.13 5.22 8.93
C LEU A 131 -16.98 6.14 8.52
N VAL A 132 -16.93 6.59 7.27
CA VAL A 132 -15.93 7.58 6.79
C VAL A 132 -16.00 8.87 7.61
N LEU A 133 -17.19 9.43 7.84
CA LEU A 133 -17.38 10.61 8.69
C LEU A 133 -16.88 10.37 10.11
N THR A 134 -17.16 9.20 10.68
CA THR A 134 -16.68 8.81 12.01
C THR A 134 -15.15 8.82 12.05
N VAL A 135 -14.49 8.24 11.03
CA VAL A 135 -13.03 8.23 10.94
C VAL A 135 -12.45 9.65 10.79
N VAL A 136 -13.00 10.48 9.90
CA VAL A 136 -12.59 11.89 9.74
C VAL A 136 -12.68 12.64 11.07
N ARG A 137 -13.75 12.39 11.84
CA ARG A 137 -13.95 12.99 13.16
C ARG A 137 -12.94 12.51 14.19
N LEU A 138 -12.55 11.22 14.16
CA LEU A 138 -11.52 10.63 15.02
C LEU A 138 -10.13 11.17 14.68
N VAL A 139 -9.76 11.27 13.40
CA VAL A 139 -8.52 11.92 12.94
C VAL A 139 -8.43 13.33 13.50
N THR A 140 -9.50 14.11 13.30
CA THR A 140 -9.55 15.51 13.73
C THR A 140 -9.38 15.62 15.24
N ALA A 141 -10.02 14.72 16.01
CA ALA A 141 -9.85 14.69 17.46
C ALA A 141 -8.43 14.35 17.88
N ALA A 142 -7.82 13.33 17.27
CA ALA A 142 -6.46 12.89 17.57
C ALA A 142 -5.41 13.95 17.23
N LEU A 143 -5.55 14.59 16.06
CA LEU A 143 -4.69 15.68 15.62
C LEU A 143 -4.72 16.85 16.60
N LEU A 144 -5.91 17.29 17.01
CA LEU A 144 -6.06 18.37 17.97
C LEU A 144 -5.45 18.00 19.34
N ARG A 145 -5.70 16.79 19.85
CA ARG A 145 -5.08 16.33 21.11
C ARG A 145 -3.56 16.29 21.03
N ALA A 146 -2.99 15.87 19.91
CA ALA A 146 -1.55 15.86 19.71
C ALA A 146 -0.95 17.28 19.78
N ARG A 147 -1.64 18.28 19.22
CA ARG A 147 -1.21 19.68 19.28
C ARG A 147 -1.30 20.31 20.66
N GLU A 148 -2.29 19.93 21.46
CA GLU A 148 -2.36 20.33 22.87
C GLU A 148 -1.14 19.83 23.65
N HIS A 149 -0.70 18.59 23.39
CA HIS A 149 0.49 18.04 24.00
C HIS A 149 1.79 18.71 23.52
N ASP A 150 1.89 19.03 22.21
CA ASP A 150 3.02 19.79 21.67
C ASP A 150 3.10 21.19 22.31
N ALA A 151 1.94 21.84 22.50
CA ALA A 151 1.85 23.13 23.17
C ALA A 151 2.23 23.05 24.66
N ASP A 152 1.85 21.98 25.35
CA ASP A 152 2.27 21.72 26.74
C ASP A 152 3.78 21.54 26.87
N LEU A 153 4.40 20.72 26.01
CA LEU A 153 5.86 20.54 26.03
C LEU A 153 6.60 21.85 25.75
N ALA A 154 6.13 22.63 24.78
CA ALA A 154 6.71 23.94 24.47
C ALA A 154 6.58 24.90 25.67
N ALA A 155 5.41 24.96 26.30
CA ALA A 155 5.15 25.82 27.45
C ALA A 155 5.90 25.39 28.72
N GLY A 156 6.12 24.09 28.89
CA GLY A 156 6.81 23.47 30.03
C GLY A 156 8.32 23.26 29.84
N SER A 157 8.92 23.80 28.78
CA SER A 157 10.35 23.59 28.50
C SER A 157 11.28 24.27 29.53
N GLY A 158 12.35 23.57 29.93
CA GLY A 158 13.39 24.07 30.84
C GLY A 158 12.86 24.41 32.25
N PRO A 159 13.25 25.55 32.85
CA PRO A 159 12.88 25.91 34.23
C PRO A 159 11.38 26.19 34.43
N LYS A 160 10.59 26.19 33.35
CA LYS A 160 9.16 26.53 33.34
C LYS A 160 8.26 25.34 33.66
N LEU A 161 8.80 24.11 33.63
CA LEU A 161 8.07 22.86 33.86
C LEU A 161 7.27 22.82 35.19
N PRO A 162 7.85 23.21 36.34
CA PRO A 162 7.15 23.08 37.63
C PRO A 162 5.89 23.94 37.71
N ALA A 163 5.94 25.16 37.17
CA ALA A 163 4.79 26.09 37.18
C ALA A 163 3.64 25.56 36.32
N LEU A 164 3.91 25.05 35.12
CA LEU A 164 2.89 24.43 34.28
C LEU A 164 2.31 23.17 34.92
N ARG A 165 3.17 22.32 35.52
CA ARG A 165 2.72 21.13 36.24
C ARG A 165 1.79 21.47 37.40
N GLN A 166 2.16 22.47 38.21
CA GLN A 166 1.34 22.92 39.34
C GLN A 166 0.00 23.48 38.87
N LEU A 167 0.00 24.28 37.81
CA LEU A 167 -1.23 24.80 37.20
C LEU A 167 -2.15 23.65 36.76
N LEU A 168 -1.62 22.66 36.02
CA LEU A 168 -2.40 21.52 35.55
C LEU A 168 -2.92 20.66 36.71
N ALA A 169 -2.12 20.44 37.76
CA ALA A 169 -2.54 19.70 38.94
C ALA A 169 -3.70 20.39 39.71
N GLY A 170 -3.78 21.72 39.63
CA GLY A 170 -4.89 22.50 40.21
C GLY A 170 -6.17 22.49 39.39
N LEU A 171 -6.16 21.98 38.15
CA LEU A 171 -7.35 21.90 37.32
C LEU A 171 -8.23 20.73 37.76
N VAL A 172 -9.50 21.02 38.07
CA VAL A 172 -10.50 19.99 38.34
C VAL A 172 -10.88 19.32 37.02
N PRO A 173 -10.60 18.01 36.83
CA PRO A 173 -10.94 17.34 35.59
C PRO A 173 -12.46 17.28 35.42
N ALA A 174 -12.95 17.71 34.26
CA ALA A 174 -14.34 17.45 33.90
C ALA A 174 -14.49 15.93 33.66
N PRO A 175 -15.49 15.26 34.26
CA PRO A 175 -15.73 13.85 34.00
C PRO A 175 -16.12 13.66 32.53
N VAL A 176 -15.28 12.97 31.77
CA VAL A 176 -15.58 12.58 30.40
C VAL A 176 -15.92 11.09 30.38
N ALA A 177 -17.12 10.75 29.93
CA ALA A 177 -17.52 9.35 29.77
C ALA A 177 -16.52 8.62 28.85
N PRO A 178 -16.14 7.36 29.16
CA PRO A 178 -15.08 6.64 28.42
C PRO A 178 -15.38 6.53 26.92
N ARG A 179 -16.66 6.37 26.53
CA ARG A 179 -17.10 6.34 25.12
C ARG A 179 -16.92 7.66 24.38
N ARG A 180 -16.89 8.81 25.08
CA ARG A 180 -16.67 10.14 24.48
C ARG A 180 -15.20 10.53 24.41
N ARG A 181 -14.34 9.84 25.17
CA ARG A 181 -12.90 10.06 25.19
C ARG A 181 -12.23 10.07 23.80
N PRO A 182 -12.51 9.14 22.86
CA PRO A 182 -11.88 9.17 21.54
C PRO A 182 -12.28 10.41 20.70
N LEU A 183 -13.43 11.04 21.00
CA LEU A 183 -13.92 12.23 20.30
C LEU A 183 -13.54 13.55 21.00
N ALA A 184 -12.99 13.48 22.22
CA ALA A 184 -12.55 14.65 22.97
C ALA A 184 -11.39 15.34 22.24
N GLN A 185 -11.48 16.65 22.09
CA GLN A 185 -10.45 17.46 21.40
C GLN A 185 -9.29 17.83 22.33
N HIS A 186 -9.54 17.88 23.65
CA HIS A 186 -8.52 18.11 24.65
C HIS A 186 -8.15 16.81 25.36
N PRO A 187 -6.85 16.57 25.62
CA PRO A 187 -6.41 15.46 26.45
C PRO A 187 -6.83 15.65 27.91
N ALA A 188 -6.92 14.53 28.65
CA ALA A 188 -7.19 14.59 30.09
C ALA A 188 -6.01 15.22 30.84
N VAL A 189 -6.26 15.90 31.95
CA VAL A 189 -5.21 16.53 32.79
C VAL A 189 -4.10 15.55 33.16
N ALA A 190 -4.45 14.34 33.60
CA ALA A 190 -3.48 13.29 33.92
C ALA A 190 -2.62 12.87 32.71
N GLU A 191 -3.17 12.93 31.50
CA GLU A 191 -2.44 12.63 30.26
C GLU A 191 -1.45 13.74 29.92
N ARG A 192 -1.87 15.02 30.08
CA ARG A 192 -1.00 16.19 29.91
C ARG A 192 0.19 16.16 30.88
N VAL A 193 -0.07 15.95 32.17
CA VAL A 193 0.98 15.81 33.19
C VAL A 193 1.90 14.63 32.88
N ALA A 194 1.35 13.50 32.45
CA ALA A 194 2.16 12.34 32.10
C ALA A 194 3.06 12.57 30.87
N VAL A 195 2.63 13.40 29.92
CA VAL A 195 3.45 13.82 28.76
C VAL A 195 4.55 14.79 29.19
N LEU A 196 4.24 15.74 30.07
CA LEU A 196 5.25 16.63 30.65
C LEU A 196 6.33 15.85 31.41
N ASP A 197 5.93 14.82 32.16
CA ASP A 197 6.84 13.95 32.91
C ASP A 197 7.67 13.05 32.01
N GLN A 198 7.11 12.65 30.86
CA GLN A 198 7.73 11.72 29.93
C GLN A 198 7.44 12.15 28.48
N PRO A 199 8.15 13.16 27.95
CA PRO A 199 7.90 13.71 26.61
C PRO A 199 7.94 12.66 25.50
N ALA A 200 8.76 11.61 25.70
CA ALA A 200 8.85 10.45 24.82
C ALA A 200 7.52 9.68 24.65
N ARG A 201 6.50 9.92 25.48
CA ARG A 201 5.15 9.36 25.25
C ARG A 201 4.50 9.89 23.97
N LEU A 202 4.78 11.13 23.57
CA LEU A 202 4.29 11.69 22.30
C LEU A 202 4.97 11.11 21.08
N ALA A 203 6.16 10.52 21.26
CA ALA A 203 6.85 9.85 20.18
C ALA A 203 6.07 8.64 19.66
N ARG A 204 5.22 8.04 20.50
CA ARG A 204 4.49 6.80 20.21
C ARG A 204 3.26 7.08 19.36
N SER A 205 3.16 6.38 18.24
CA SER A 205 1.89 6.23 17.53
C SER A 205 0.92 5.41 18.36
N SER A 206 -0.29 5.92 18.60
CA SER A 206 -1.33 5.11 19.23
C SER A 206 -1.88 4.09 18.23
N GLY A 207 -2.49 3.01 18.74
CA GLY A 207 -3.20 2.06 17.87
C GLY A 207 -4.35 2.73 17.11
N VAL A 208 -5.00 3.74 17.70
CA VAL A 208 -6.09 4.47 17.04
C VAL A 208 -5.57 5.30 15.87
N ASP A 209 -4.43 5.97 16.02
CA ASP A 209 -3.83 6.74 14.93
C ASP A 209 -3.43 5.82 13.78
N ALA A 210 -2.79 4.68 14.11
CA ALA A 210 -2.40 3.67 13.15
C ALA A 210 -3.61 3.06 12.40
N LEU A 211 -4.65 2.67 13.13
CA LEU A 211 -5.93 2.18 12.58
C LEU A 211 -6.53 3.20 11.61
N THR A 212 -6.56 4.45 12.03
CA THR A 212 -7.22 5.53 11.31
C THR A 212 -6.51 5.87 10.01
N VAL A 213 -5.18 6.02 10.00
CA VAL A 213 -4.42 6.32 8.79
C VAL A 213 -4.45 5.13 7.82
N ALA A 214 -4.36 3.90 8.35
CA ALA A 214 -4.46 2.68 7.54
C ALA A 214 -5.86 2.47 6.94
N PHE A 215 -6.92 2.78 7.71
CA PHE A 215 -8.29 2.82 7.20
C PHE A 215 -8.43 3.77 6.02
N LEU A 216 -7.94 5.01 6.17
CA LEU A 216 -8.04 6.00 5.09
C LEU A 216 -7.26 5.56 3.84
N ALA A 217 -6.11 4.92 4.02
CA ALA A 217 -5.37 4.34 2.92
C ALA A 217 -6.16 3.21 2.25
N GLY A 218 -6.72 2.27 3.02
CA GLY A 218 -7.56 1.19 2.50
C GLY A 218 -8.77 1.70 1.71
N THR A 219 -9.45 2.75 2.19
CA THR A 219 -10.60 3.33 1.48
C THR A 219 -10.20 4.14 0.25
N ALA A 220 -9.04 4.80 0.26
CA ALA A 220 -8.60 5.66 -0.83
C ALA A 220 -8.02 4.87 -2.01
N PHE A 221 -7.44 3.70 -1.73
CA PHE A 221 -6.71 2.91 -2.73
C PHE A 221 -7.55 2.57 -3.98
N PRO A 222 -8.76 2.01 -3.88
CA PRO A 222 -9.56 1.66 -5.08
C PRO A 222 -9.95 2.89 -5.92
N SER A 223 -10.19 4.03 -5.27
CA SER A 223 -10.49 5.28 -5.98
C SER A 223 -9.29 5.79 -6.78
N VAL A 224 -8.10 5.78 -6.17
CA VAL A 224 -6.86 6.18 -6.86
C VAL A 224 -6.55 5.20 -7.99
N MET A 225 -6.73 3.90 -7.77
CA MET A 225 -6.61 2.88 -8.81
C MET A 225 -7.53 3.17 -9.98
N SER A 226 -8.83 3.41 -9.73
CA SER A 226 -9.81 3.66 -10.79
C SER A 226 -9.46 4.89 -11.62
N VAL A 227 -9.01 5.97 -10.97
CA VAL A 227 -8.55 7.19 -11.68
C VAL A 227 -7.28 6.90 -12.50
N ALA A 228 -6.35 6.11 -11.96
CA ALA A 228 -5.13 5.75 -12.67
C ALA A 228 -5.41 4.86 -13.88
N VAL A 229 -6.30 3.86 -13.76
CA VAL A 229 -6.76 3.01 -14.87
C VAL A 229 -7.41 3.88 -15.94
N ALA A 230 -8.37 4.74 -15.57
CA ALA A 230 -9.02 5.63 -16.52
C ALA A 230 -8.04 6.56 -17.25
N GLY A 231 -7.02 7.06 -16.55
CA GLY A 231 -5.98 7.92 -17.13
C GLY A 231 -4.97 7.18 -18.02
N LEU A 232 -4.83 5.87 -17.86
CA LEU A 232 -3.91 5.01 -18.63
C LEU A 232 -4.62 4.17 -19.70
N THR A 233 -5.94 4.15 -19.70
CA THR A 233 -6.76 3.47 -20.72
C THR A 233 -6.36 3.95 -22.12
N GLY A 234 -6.06 3.01 -23.01
CA GLY A 234 -5.59 3.29 -24.37
C GLY A 234 -4.07 3.42 -24.53
N THR A 235 -3.29 3.36 -23.44
CA THR A 235 -1.81 3.37 -23.50
C THR A 235 -1.18 1.98 -23.52
N GLY A 236 -1.96 0.92 -23.26
CA GLY A 236 -1.46 -0.45 -23.09
C GLY A 236 -0.66 -0.66 -21.80
N ARG A 237 -0.74 0.26 -20.83
CA ARG A 237 0.03 0.24 -19.56
C ARG A 237 -0.85 0.25 -18.32
N ASP A 238 -1.93 -0.53 -18.34
CA ASP A 238 -2.84 -0.62 -17.20
C ASP A 238 -2.15 -1.23 -15.96
N ASP A 239 -1.05 -1.96 -16.15
CA ASP A 239 -0.17 -2.45 -15.09
C ASP A 239 0.44 -1.32 -14.24
N LEU A 240 0.72 -0.16 -14.85
CA LEU A 240 1.23 1.01 -14.15
C LEU A 240 0.19 1.64 -13.24
N ALA A 241 -1.11 1.45 -13.48
CA ALA A 241 -2.17 2.00 -12.64
C ALA A 241 -2.03 1.51 -11.19
N ARG A 242 -1.71 0.23 -11.01
CA ARG A 242 -1.47 -0.40 -9.71
C ARG A 242 -0.24 0.18 -9.01
N VAL A 243 0.83 0.39 -9.75
CA VAL A 243 2.05 1.02 -9.22
C VAL A 243 1.76 2.46 -8.78
N VAL A 244 1.04 3.23 -9.59
CA VAL A 244 0.63 4.60 -9.26
C VAL A 244 -0.22 4.62 -8.00
N ALA A 245 -1.25 3.77 -7.90
CA ALA A 245 -2.11 3.68 -6.72
C ALA A 245 -1.32 3.32 -5.45
N ALA A 246 -0.44 2.33 -5.54
CA ALA A 246 0.44 1.92 -4.44
C ALA A 246 1.40 3.03 -4.00
N LEU A 247 1.94 3.81 -4.93
CA LEU A 247 2.81 4.94 -4.60
C LEU A 247 2.02 6.12 -4.01
N VAL A 248 0.88 6.47 -4.57
CA VAL A 248 0.07 7.61 -4.13
C VAL A 248 -0.56 7.37 -2.76
N VAL A 249 -0.94 6.13 -2.45
CA VAL A 249 -1.63 5.79 -1.19
C VAL A 249 -0.69 5.14 -0.18
N GLY A 250 0.04 4.10 -0.61
CA GLY A 250 0.95 3.36 0.25
C GLY A 250 2.16 4.18 0.70
N ALA A 251 2.73 5.05 -0.15
CA ALA A 251 3.90 5.82 0.26
C ALA A 251 3.60 6.83 1.37
N PRO A 252 2.55 7.69 1.30
CA PRO A 252 2.21 8.59 2.40
C PRO A 252 1.85 7.87 3.69
N LEU A 253 1.10 6.76 3.60
CA LEU A 253 0.82 5.88 4.75
C LEU A 253 2.14 5.43 5.40
N GLY A 254 3.07 4.94 4.58
CA GLY A 254 4.40 4.51 4.99
C GLY A 254 5.21 5.59 5.67
N VAL A 255 5.24 6.81 5.12
CA VAL A 255 5.96 7.95 5.72
C VAL A 255 5.40 8.29 7.10
N VAL A 256 4.08 8.39 7.24
CA VAL A 256 3.43 8.73 8.52
C VAL A 256 3.73 7.67 9.59
N LEU A 257 3.58 6.40 9.25
CA LEU A 257 3.85 5.29 10.16
C LEU A 257 5.34 5.20 10.51
N ALA A 258 6.23 5.32 9.53
CA ALA A 258 7.67 5.21 9.75
C ALA A 258 8.21 6.35 10.62
N LEU A 259 7.82 7.59 10.35
CA LEU A 259 8.23 8.73 11.20
C LEU A 259 7.77 8.53 12.65
N GLY A 260 6.54 8.06 12.87
CA GLY A 260 6.04 7.73 14.20
C GLY A 260 6.83 6.63 14.89
N GLN A 261 7.00 5.48 14.24
CA GLN A 261 7.69 4.34 14.83
C GLN A 261 9.19 4.58 15.04
N TRP A 262 9.87 5.24 14.10
CA TRP A 262 11.30 5.52 14.21
C TRP A 262 11.57 6.55 15.31
N ARG A 263 10.70 7.56 15.44
CA ARG A 263 10.74 8.50 16.56
C ARG A 263 10.57 7.75 17.89
N ALA A 264 9.60 6.84 18.00
CA ALA A 264 9.40 6.04 19.20
C ALA A 264 10.61 5.12 19.52
N SER A 265 11.24 4.53 18.51
CA SER A 265 12.47 3.72 18.68
C SER A 265 13.65 4.56 19.12
N LEU A 266 13.85 5.74 18.53
CA LEU A 266 14.92 6.67 18.89
C LEU A 266 14.77 7.13 20.33
N PHE A 267 13.59 7.64 20.72
CA PHE A 267 13.36 8.10 22.09
C PHE A 267 13.33 6.94 23.10
N GLY A 268 13.00 5.72 22.67
CA GLY A 268 13.16 4.50 23.47
C GLY A 268 14.59 4.24 23.92
N ARG A 269 15.59 4.74 23.18
CA ARG A 269 17.02 4.65 23.54
C ARG A 269 17.41 5.70 24.57
N LEU A 270 16.73 6.84 24.59
CA LEU A 270 16.96 7.97 25.50
C LEU A 270 16.22 7.81 26.85
N GLY A 271 15.96 6.57 27.29
CA GLY A 271 15.21 6.29 28.52
C GLY A 271 13.69 6.48 28.39
N GLY A 272 13.20 6.90 27.22
CA GLY A 272 11.79 6.96 26.91
C GLY A 272 11.17 5.56 26.80
N PRO A 273 9.84 5.48 26.83
CA PRO A 273 9.19 4.21 26.72
C PRO A 273 9.21 3.84 25.22
N GLY A 274 9.95 2.78 24.85
CA GLY A 274 10.25 2.44 23.45
C GLY A 274 9.04 2.12 22.56
N ALA A 275 9.30 1.88 21.26
CA ALA A 275 8.26 1.59 20.27
C ALA A 275 7.40 0.38 20.66
N ARG A 276 6.08 0.54 20.58
CA ARG A 276 5.13 -0.57 20.75
C ARG A 276 4.79 -1.11 19.37
N VAL A 277 5.24 -2.32 19.08
CA VAL A 277 5.02 -2.93 17.76
C VAL A 277 3.60 -3.50 17.65
N GLY A 278 3.18 -4.29 18.64
CA GLY A 278 1.98 -5.15 18.53
C GLY A 278 0.68 -4.40 18.21
N LEU A 279 0.23 -3.50 19.11
CA LEU A 279 -1.08 -2.85 18.93
C LEU A 279 -1.13 -1.95 17.67
N PRO A 280 -0.15 -1.06 17.40
CA PRO A 280 -0.15 -0.30 16.16
C PRO A 280 -0.09 -1.18 14.90
N ALA A 281 0.67 -2.27 14.90
CA ALA A 281 0.75 -3.16 13.74
C ALA A 281 -0.59 -3.85 13.44
N VAL A 282 -1.22 -4.44 14.45
CA VAL A 282 -2.56 -5.05 14.30
C VAL A 282 -3.58 -4.00 13.88
N ALA A 283 -3.50 -2.79 14.43
CA ALA A 283 -4.36 -1.69 14.05
C ALA A 283 -4.20 -1.28 12.58
N VAL A 284 -2.97 -1.25 12.03
CA VAL A 284 -2.75 -1.01 10.60
C VAL A 284 -3.40 -2.11 9.76
N GLY A 285 -3.19 -3.38 10.12
CA GLY A 285 -3.81 -4.51 9.43
C GLY A 285 -5.34 -4.45 9.41
N ILE A 286 -5.96 -4.20 10.56
CA ILE A 286 -7.42 -4.03 10.68
C ILE A 286 -7.88 -2.81 9.88
N GLY A 287 -7.12 -1.71 9.93
CA GLY A 287 -7.45 -0.48 9.20
C GLY A 287 -7.49 -0.71 7.70
N LEU A 288 -6.44 -1.31 7.13
CA LEU A 288 -6.40 -1.65 5.71
C LEU A 288 -7.55 -2.60 5.31
N ALA A 289 -7.80 -3.63 6.10
CA ALA A 289 -8.86 -4.61 5.82
C ALA A 289 -10.26 -3.97 5.83
N VAL A 290 -10.57 -3.20 6.88
CA VAL A 290 -11.86 -2.51 7.00
C VAL A 290 -12.00 -1.42 5.94
N GLY A 291 -10.91 -0.68 5.66
CA GLY A 291 -10.89 0.35 4.63
C GLY A 291 -11.13 -0.21 3.23
N GLY A 292 -10.44 -1.28 2.85
CA GLY A 292 -10.65 -1.97 1.58
C GLY A 292 -12.06 -2.54 1.46
N ALA A 293 -12.64 -3.02 2.56
CA ALA A 293 -14.01 -3.53 2.57
C ALA A 293 -15.11 -2.45 2.36
N ILE A 294 -14.77 -1.18 2.50
CA ILE A 294 -15.70 -0.05 2.33
C ILE A 294 -15.71 0.48 0.90
N ASP A 295 -14.86 -0.07 0.02
CA ASP A 295 -14.57 0.39 -1.33
C ASP A 295 -15.68 1.28 -1.93
N PRO A 296 -15.41 2.59 -2.09
CA PRO A 296 -16.39 3.52 -2.63
C PRO A 296 -16.74 3.27 -4.10
N VAL A 297 -15.92 2.52 -4.85
CA VAL A 297 -16.19 2.16 -6.24
C VAL A 297 -17.24 1.05 -6.32
N LEU A 298 -17.21 0.09 -5.39
CA LEU A 298 -18.20 -0.99 -5.27
C LEU A 298 -19.52 -0.54 -4.63
N LEU A 299 -19.66 0.75 -4.30
CA LEU A 299 -20.88 1.34 -3.73
C LEU A 299 -22.12 1.20 -4.61
N ALA A 300 -22.00 0.86 -5.89
CA ALA A 300 -23.12 0.83 -6.83
C ALA A 300 -23.83 -0.53 -7.00
N GLY A 301 -23.43 -1.61 -6.28
CA GLY A 301 -24.16 -2.89 -6.44
C GLY A 301 -23.66 -4.12 -5.69
N ALA A 302 -22.49 -4.09 -5.03
CA ALA A 302 -21.98 -5.27 -4.34
C ALA A 302 -22.72 -5.53 -3.01
N PRO A 303 -23.24 -6.75 -2.74
CA PRO A 303 -23.90 -7.08 -1.49
C PRO A 303 -22.95 -6.94 -0.28
N LEU A 304 -23.53 -6.69 0.90
CA LEU A 304 -22.81 -6.74 2.18
C LEU A 304 -22.14 -8.11 2.32
N GLY A 305 -20.79 -8.12 2.36
CA GLY A 305 -20.00 -9.35 2.46
C GLY A 305 -19.36 -9.83 1.16
N ALA A 306 -19.38 -9.05 0.08
CA ALA A 306 -18.64 -9.38 -1.15
C ALA A 306 -17.12 -9.53 -0.93
N VAL A 307 -16.58 -8.96 0.16
CA VAL A 307 -15.16 -9.11 0.50
C VAL A 307 -14.92 -10.53 0.99
N ARG A 308 -14.16 -11.28 0.21
CA ARG A 308 -13.81 -12.65 0.57
C ARG A 308 -12.98 -12.65 1.86
N PRO A 309 -13.22 -13.58 2.81
CA PRO A 309 -12.52 -13.60 4.10
C PRO A 309 -11.01 -13.74 3.97
N GLN A 310 -10.52 -14.36 2.89
CA GLN A 310 -9.09 -14.47 2.59
C GLN A 310 -8.46 -13.09 2.41
N HIS A 311 -9.14 -12.16 1.72
CA HIS A 311 -8.64 -10.81 1.51
C HIS A 311 -8.55 -10.01 2.82
N ILE A 312 -9.52 -10.19 3.72
CA ILE A 312 -9.50 -9.59 5.07
C ILE A 312 -8.29 -10.10 5.85
N VAL A 313 -8.08 -11.43 5.86
CA VAL A 313 -6.93 -12.04 6.56
C VAL A 313 -5.61 -11.58 5.95
N ALA A 314 -5.50 -11.56 4.61
CA ALA A 314 -4.32 -11.05 3.90
C ALA A 314 -4.03 -9.59 4.27
N SER A 315 -5.05 -8.72 4.23
CA SER A 315 -4.96 -7.31 4.65
C SER A 315 -4.45 -7.14 6.07
N ILE A 316 -4.97 -7.94 7.01
CA ILE A 316 -4.51 -7.92 8.40
C ILE A 316 -3.04 -8.35 8.50
N LEU A 317 -2.67 -9.46 7.87
CA LEU A 317 -1.31 -10.01 7.95
C LEU A 317 -0.28 -9.10 7.28
N VAL A 318 -0.55 -8.64 6.06
CA VAL A 318 0.34 -7.74 5.31
C VAL A 318 0.50 -6.40 6.02
N GLY A 319 -0.60 -5.77 6.47
CA GLY A 319 -0.53 -4.50 7.19
C GLY A 319 0.22 -4.60 8.52
N THR A 320 -0.02 -5.68 9.27
CA THR A 320 0.72 -5.97 10.51
C THR A 320 2.20 -6.19 10.21
N GLY A 321 2.51 -7.03 9.23
CA GLY A 321 3.86 -7.33 8.78
C GLY A 321 4.66 -6.12 8.34
N ALA A 322 4.08 -5.31 7.46
CA ALA A 322 4.68 -4.07 6.98
C ALA A 322 5.03 -3.13 8.14
N THR A 323 4.13 -2.98 9.12
CA THR A 323 4.38 -2.14 10.30
C THR A 323 5.49 -2.70 11.19
N VAL A 324 5.56 -4.02 11.33
CA VAL A 324 6.63 -4.71 12.08
C VAL A 324 7.98 -4.49 11.41
N LEU A 325 8.06 -4.61 10.09
CA LEU A 325 9.27 -4.34 9.31
C LEU A 325 9.71 -2.88 9.43
N VAL A 326 8.79 -1.92 9.29
CA VAL A 326 9.07 -0.49 9.46
C VAL A 326 9.59 -0.17 10.86
N THR A 327 8.97 -0.75 11.89
CA THR A 327 9.42 -0.57 13.28
C THR A 327 10.78 -1.21 13.50
N GLY A 328 11.01 -2.39 12.92
CA GLY A 328 12.29 -3.07 12.95
C GLY A 328 13.43 -2.28 12.31
N ALA A 329 13.16 -1.68 11.15
CA ALA A 329 14.09 -0.76 10.50
C ALA A 329 14.39 0.45 11.39
N GLY A 330 13.37 1.00 12.06
CA GLY A 330 13.52 2.08 13.02
C GLY A 330 14.41 1.72 14.20
N GLU A 331 14.30 0.50 14.71
CA GLU A 331 15.20 0.00 15.77
C GLU A 331 16.65 -0.15 15.31
N LEU A 332 16.89 -0.58 14.05
CA LEU A 332 18.24 -0.65 13.48
C LEU A 332 18.83 0.75 13.29
N TRP A 333 18.05 1.68 12.74
CA TRP A 333 18.50 3.05 12.52
C TRP A 333 18.68 3.83 13.82
N ALA A 334 17.86 3.57 14.84
CA ALA A 334 18.08 4.08 16.18
C ALA A 334 19.41 3.57 16.75
N GLN A 335 19.79 2.30 16.52
CA GLN A 335 21.12 1.81 16.96
C GLN A 335 22.28 2.50 16.25
N ALA A 336 22.09 2.84 14.97
CA ALA A 336 23.10 3.53 14.18
C ALA A 336 23.10 5.05 14.39
N ALA A 337 22.11 5.62 15.10
CA ALA A 337 21.89 7.07 15.21
C ALA A 337 23.13 7.87 15.68
N PRO A 338 23.95 7.40 16.64
CA PRO A 338 25.18 8.11 17.04
C PRO A 338 26.18 8.35 15.89
N ARG A 339 26.15 7.51 14.85
CA ARG A 339 27.02 7.65 13.67
C ARG A 339 26.38 8.44 12.52
N VAL A 340 25.09 8.75 12.63
CA VAL A 340 24.39 9.55 11.63
C VAL A 340 24.62 11.02 11.96
N ARG A 341 25.45 11.70 11.15
CA ARG A 341 25.85 13.10 11.42
C ARG A 341 24.69 14.11 11.34
N ARG A 342 23.64 13.82 10.56
CA ARG A 342 22.56 14.76 10.25
C ARG A 342 21.21 14.12 10.53
N ALA A 343 20.36 14.78 11.32
CA ALA A 343 18.97 14.39 11.53
C ALA A 343 18.22 14.15 10.20
N ARG A 344 18.48 15.02 9.20
CA ARG A 344 17.85 14.92 7.89
C ARG A 344 18.07 13.57 7.22
N THR A 345 19.26 12.99 7.33
CA THR A 345 19.58 11.66 6.78
C THR A 345 18.78 10.57 7.48
N HIS A 346 18.68 10.63 8.81
CA HIS A 346 17.89 9.68 9.60
C HIS A 346 16.40 9.72 9.20
N TRP A 347 15.82 10.92 9.10
CA TRP A 347 14.40 11.08 8.77
C TRP A 347 14.07 10.81 7.30
N TRP A 348 14.99 11.08 6.37
CA TRP A 348 14.82 10.66 4.97
C TRP A 348 14.88 9.14 4.83
N ALA A 349 15.80 8.47 5.53
CA ALA A 349 15.82 7.02 5.56
C ALA A 349 14.52 6.46 6.14
N ALA A 350 13.96 7.09 7.18
CA ALA A 350 12.66 6.72 7.75
C ALA A 350 11.54 6.83 6.72
N ALA A 351 11.42 8.00 6.09
CA ALA A 351 10.38 8.28 5.11
C ALA A 351 10.47 7.34 3.90
N LEU A 352 11.67 7.16 3.33
CA LEU A 352 11.88 6.30 2.17
C LEU A 352 11.62 4.82 2.49
N THR A 353 12.12 4.31 3.62
CA THR A 353 11.88 2.93 4.04
C THR A 353 10.40 2.68 4.28
N GLY A 354 9.73 3.59 5.00
CA GLY A 354 8.29 3.53 5.21
C GLY A 354 7.52 3.51 3.91
N ALA A 355 7.82 4.46 3.02
CA ALA A 355 7.18 4.59 1.73
C ALA A 355 7.29 3.32 0.88
N LEU A 356 8.50 2.76 0.75
CA LEU A 356 8.74 1.56 -0.05
C LEU A 356 8.04 0.33 0.54
N VAL A 357 8.11 0.13 1.86
CA VAL A 357 7.47 -1.03 2.51
C VAL A 357 5.95 -0.96 2.36
N LEU A 358 5.33 0.20 2.63
CA LEU A 358 3.87 0.30 2.57
C LEU A 358 3.33 0.42 1.14
N ALA A 359 4.08 0.98 0.19
CA ALA A 359 3.73 0.89 -1.23
C ALA A 359 3.74 -0.57 -1.70
N GLY A 360 4.79 -1.33 -1.39
CA GLY A 360 4.85 -2.77 -1.67
C GLY A 360 3.72 -3.56 -1.00
N ALA A 361 3.39 -3.23 0.25
CA ALA A 361 2.27 -3.83 0.97
C ALA A 361 0.91 -3.56 0.28
N THR A 362 0.62 -2.32 -0.10
CA THR A 362 -0.64 -1.99 -0.79
C THR A 362 -0.71 -2.59 -2.18
N TRP A 363 0.41 -2.64 -2.91
CA TRP A 363 0.49 -3.32 -4.21
C TRP A 363 0.20 -4.81 -4.08
N LEU A 364 0.77 -5.47 -3.06
CA LEU A 364 0.52 -6.89 -2.76
C LEU A 364 -0.95 -7.13 -2.44
N LEU A 365 -1.57 -6.26 -1.64
CA LEU A 365 -2.98 -6.40 -1.28
C LEU A 365 -3.90 -6.31 -2.48
N ASP A 366 -3.66 -5.36 -3.38
CA ASP A 366 -4.44 -5.25 -4.62
C ASP A 366 -4.28 -6.47 -5.52
N LEU A 367 -3.05 -6.97 -5.68
CA LEU A 367 -2.81 -8.17 -6.46
C LEU A 367 -3.50 -9.40 -5.84
N THR A 368 -3.48 -9.53 -4.51
CA THR A 368 -4.21 -10.61 -3.83
C THR A 368 -5.72 -10.45 -3.96
N ALA A 369 -6.26 -9.23 -3.92
CA ALA A 369 -7.68 -8.96 -4.14
C ALA A 369 -8.08 -9.42 -5.54
N PHE A 370 -7.38 -8.92 -6.56
CA PHE A 370 -7.57 -9.29 -7.96
C PHE A 370 -7.54 -10.80 -8.16
N ALA A 371 -6.52 -11.47 -7.64
CA ALA A 371 -6.40 -12.92 -7.76
C ALA A 371 -7.54 -13.68 -7.07
N THR A 372 -7.94 -13.23 -5.88
CA THR A 372 -9.06 -13.86 -5.16
C THR A 372 -10.40 -13.60 -5.82
N GLU A 373 -10.59 -12.49 -6.53
CA GLU A 373 -11.86 -12.15 -7.15
C GLU A 373 -12.05 -12.85 -8.50
N GLN A 374 -11.01 -12.89 -9.33
CA GLN A 374 -11.13 -13.27 -10.73
C GLN A 374 -10.90 -14.76 -11.01
N ILE A 375 -10.03 -15.45 -10.26
CA ILE A 375 -9.55 -16.79 -10.66
C ILE A 375 -9.57 -17.76 -9.46
N ASP A 376 -8.46 -17.92 -8.74
CA ASP A 376 -8.30 -18.72 -7.53
C ASP A 376 -6.97 -18.32 -6.84
N TRP A 377 -6.79 -18.73 -5.59
CA TRP A 377 -5.58 -18.48 -4.81
C TRP A 377 -4.32 -19.06 -5.46
N ALA A 378 -4.44 -20.22 -6.14
CA ALA A 378 -3.32 -20.82 -6.87
C ALA A 378 -2.81 -19.87 -7.98
N PHE A 379 -3.73 -19.26 -8.73
CA PHE A 379 -3.37 -18.23 -9.72
C PHE A 379 -2.75 -17.01 -9.05
N GLY A 380 -3.24 -16.60 -7.86
CA GLY A 380 -2.64 -15.48 -7.12
C GLY A 380 -1.16 -15.67 -6.81
N ILE A 381 -0.75 -16.88 -6.45
CA ILE A 381 0.66 -17.23 -6.19
C ILE A 381 1.48 -17.16 -7.50
N THR A 382 0.92 -17.66 -8.60
CA THR A 382 1.57 -17.59 -9.92
C THR A 382 1.66 -16.15 -10.43
N ALA A 383 0.58 -15.39 -10.33
CA ALA A 383 0.52 -13.98 -10.71
C ALA A 383 1.51 -13.17 -9.87
N LEU A 384 1.64 -13.45 -8.57
CA LEU A 384 2.69 -12.90 -7.72
C LEU A 384 4.08 -13.17 -8.33
N SER A 385 4.37 -14.42 -8.66
CA SER A 385 5.65 -14.85 -9.24
C SER A 385 5.99 -14.17 -10.58
N VAL A 386 4.98 -13.90 -11.41
CA VAL A 386 5.15 -13.38 -12.80
C VAL A 386 5.02 -11.85 -12.87
N SER A 387 4.31 -11.23 -11.94
CA SER A 387 4.04 -9.78 -11.92
C SER A 387 5.19 -8.94 -11.37
N GLY A 388 6.39 -9.53 -11.23
CA GLY A 388 7.63 -8.90 -10.80
C GLY A 388 8.01 -7.70 -11.66
N SER A 389 7.35 -6.56 -11.40
CA SER A 389 7.70 -5.32 -12.06
C SER A 389 9.11 -4.94 -11.60
N GLY A 390 9.94 -4.44 -12.52
CA GLY A 390 11.28 -3.96 -12.16
C GLY A 390 11.28 -2.91 -11.04
N VAL A 391 10.13 -2.24 -10.84
CA VAL A 391 9.88 -1.30 -9.74
C VAL A 391 9.93 -1.99 -8.36
N LEU A 392 9.35 -3.18 -8.20
CA LEU A 392 9.38 -3.90 -6.93
C LEU A 392 10.76 -4.44 -6.61
N THR A 393 11.48 -4.97 -7.61
CA THR A 393 12.87 -5.40 -7.43
C THR A 393 13.76 -4.22 -7.04
N ALA A 394 13.59 -3.06 -7.68
CA ALA A 394 14.31 -1.84 -7.30
C ALA A 394 13.95 -1.41 -5.86
N GLY A 395 12.67 -1.46 -5.48
CA GLY A 395 12.22 -1.20 -4.11
C GLY A 395 12.83 -2.14 -3.09
N ALA A 396 12.85 -3.45 -3.36
CA ALA A 396 13.44 -4.47 -2.49
C ALA A 396 14.96 -4.29 -2.36
N ALA A 397 15.65 -3.96 -3.44
CA ALA A 397 17.08 -3.65 -3.41
C ALA A 397 17.37 -2.40 -2.57
N LEU A 398 16.58 -1.32 -2.73
CA LEU A 398 16.70 -0.10 -1.92
C LEU A 398 16.44 -0.39 -0.42
N LEU A 399 15.46 -1.23 -0.10
CA LEU A 399 15.20 -1.66 1.28
C LEU A 399 16.35 -2.50 1.86
N ALA A 400 16.92 -3.41 1.06
CA ALA A 400 18.06 -4.21 1.47
C ALA A 400 19.29 -3.33 1.77
N VAL A 401 19.58 -2.36 0.91
CA VAL A 401 20.64 -1.35 1.13
C VAL A 401 20.33 -0.51 2.36
N GLY A 402 19.08 -0.03 2.50
CA GLY A 402 18.61 0.76 3.64
C GLY A 402 18.73 0.02 4.98
N ALA A 403 18.66 -1.31 5.00
CA ALA A 403 18.89 -2.15 6.17
C ALA A 403 20.38 -2.49 6.37
N ALA A 404 21.16 -2.68 5.29
CA ALA A 404 22.58 -2.97 5.37
C ALA A 404 23.39 -1.80 5.95
N VAL A 405 23.05 -0.56 5.60
CA VAL A 405 23.71 0.67 6.09
C VAL A 405 23.75 0.75 7.62
N PRO A 406 22.62 0.70 8.36
CA PRO A 406 22.66 0.75 9.83
C PRO A 406 23.33 -0.49 10.45
N LEU A 407 23.26 -1.67 9.81
CA LEU A 407 23.96 -2.88 10.26
C LEU A 407 25.48 -2.76 10.13
N TRP A 408 25.97 -2.01 9.16
CA TRP A 408 27.38 -1.66 9.01
C TRP A 408 27.78 -0.56 9.99
N LEU A 409 26.98 0.51 10.06
CA LEU A 409 27.20 1.65 10.96
C LEU A 409 27.13 1.32 12.45
N ARG A 410 26.68 0.13 12.87
CA ARG A 410 26.71 -0.31 14.28
C ARG A 410 27.99 -1.07 14.68
N ARG A 411 28.89 -1.38 13.74
CA ARG A 411 30.12 -2.15 14.04
C ARG A 411 31.06 -1.34 14.96
N GLY A 412 31.47 -1.90 16.10
CA GLY A 412 32.48 -1.30 16.98
C GLY A 412 32.03 -0.16 17.91
N THR A 413 30.73 0.01 18.18
CA THR A 413 30.23 0.98 19.19
C THR A 413 29.87 0.30 20.49
N THR A 414 30.79 0.26 21.44
CA THR A 414 30.53 -0.12 22.84
C THR A 414 30.29 1.10 23.74
N THR A 415 30.82 2.26 23.38
CA THR A 415 30.70 3.53 24.13
C THR A 415 30.35 4.68 23.20
N ALA A 416 29.06 4.80 22.84
CA ALA A 416 28.57 5.91 22.02
C ALA A 416 27.82 6.93 22.88
N VAL A 417 27.88 8.20 22.51
CA VAL A 417 27.05 9.28 23.07
C VAL A 417 25.85 9.50 22.14
N ALA A 418 24.73 9.94 22.69
CA ALA A 418 23.57 10.34 21.90
C ALA A 418 23.95 11.39 20.86
N PRO A 419 23.39 11.31 19.63
CA PRO A 419 23.71 12.29 18.62
C PRO A 419 23.19 13.67 19.03
N ALA A 420 24.02 14.70 18.87
CA ALA A 420 23.68 16.08 19.23
C ALA A 420 22.37 16.58 18.57
N TRP A 421 22.02 16.07 17.39
CA TRP A 421 20.76 16.44 16.73
C TRP A 421 19.49 15.84 17.37
N ALA A 422 19.63 14.86 18.26
CA ALA A 422 18.53 14.24 18.99
C ALA A 422 18.29 14.87 20.37
N LEU A 423 19.19 15.76 20.83
CA LEU A 423 19.14 16.41 22.13
C LEU A 423 19.10 17.93 21.95
N GLU A 424 18.20 18.60 22.65
CA GLU A 424 18.11 20.07 22.59
C GLU A 424 19.18 20.77 23.42
N ALA A 425 19.66 20.14 24.49
CA ALA A 425 20.54 20.77 25.48
C ALA A 425 22.04 20.50 25.28
N GLY A 426 22.42 19.71 24.26
CA GLY A 426 23.82 19.32 24.05
C GLY A 426 24.39 18.40 25.13
N ASP A 427 23.54 17.78 25.95
CA ASP A 427 23.96 16.87 27.02
C ASP A 427 24.66 15.62 26.47
N ASP A 428 25.72 15.18 27.15
CA ASP A 428 26.40 13.91 26.85
C ASP A 428 25.62 12.72 27.44
N VAL A 429 24.49 12.38 26.82
CA VAL A 429 23.69 11.22 27.25
C VAL A 429 24.31 9.93 26.70
N PRO A 430 24.68 8.94 27.55
CA PRO A 430 25.24 7.67 27.07
C PRO A 430 24.22 6.92 26.21
N TRP A 431 24.66 6.45 25.03
CA TRP A 431 23.82 5.70 24.12
C TRP A 431 23.84 4.20 24.48
N PRO A 432 22.68 3.56 24.70
CA PRO A 432 22.65 2.16 25.05
C PRO A 432 23.19 1.30 23.90
N GLY A 433 23.96 0.27 24.25
CA GLY A 433 24.55 -0.67 23.30
C GLY A 433 23.52 -1.34 22.36
N PRO A 434 23.99 -1.92 21.24
CA PRO A 434 23.13 -2.53 20.24
C PRO A 434 22.26 -3.65 20.86
N ARG A 435 20.97 -3.66 20.49
CA ARG A 435 20.00 -4.70 20.88
C ARG A 435 19.52 -5.39 19.60
N GLY A 436 19.65 -6.69 19.47
CA GLY A 436 19.12 -7.42 18.31
C GLY A 436 19.99 -8.58 17.85
N PRO A 437 19.68 -9.18 16.68
CA PRO A 437 20.40 -10.33 16.19
C PRO A 437 21.84 -9.94 15.87
N ARG A 438 22.77 -10.78 16.34
CA ARG A 438 24.18 -10.69 15.96
C ARG A 438 24.30 -11.01 14.47
N LEU A 439 25.33 -10.47 13.82
CA LEU A 439 25.57 -10.69 12.38
C LEU A 439 25.57 -12.18 12.01
N TRP A 440 26.17 -13.02 12.85
CA TRP A 440 26.20 -14.47 12.62
C TRP A 440 24.80 -15.11 12.63
N THR A 441 23.86 -14.60 13.42
CA THR A 441 22.47 -15.11 13.46
C THR A 441 21.75 -14.78 12.15
N VAL A 442 22.02 -13.61 11.59
CA VAL A 442 21.51 -13.21 10.28
C VAL A 442 22.10 -14.11 9.19
N LEU A 443 23.43 -14.29 9.19
CA LEU A 443 24.12 -15.16 8.22
C LEU A 443 23.62 -16.61 8.30
N ALA A 444 23.45 -17.16 9.51
CA ALA A 444 22.96 -18.52 9.70
C ALA A 444 21.53 -18.70 9.16
N ALA A 445 20.65 -17.71 9.38
CA ALA A 445 19.29 -17.75 8.81
C ALA A 445 19.32 -17.73 7.27
N VAL A 446 20.12 -16.84 6.68
CA VAL A 446 20.28 -16.72 5.22
C VAL A 446 20.79 -18.01 4.60
N LEU A 447 21.91 -18.53 5.12
CA LEU A 447 22.53 -19.74 4.57
C LEU A 447 21.66 -20.98 4.78
N GLY A 448 21.01 -21.10 5.95
CA GLY A 448 20.10 -22.21 6.25
C GLY A 448 18.91 -22.24 5.30
N SER A 449 18.22 -21.10 5.11
CA SER A 449 17.05 -21.02 4.23
C SER A 449 17.41 -21.22 2.76
N ALA A 450 18.53 -20.65 2.29
CA ALA A 450 18.99 -20.86 0.90
C ALA A 450 19.35 -22.33 0.63
N ALA A 451 20.09 -22.98 1.55
CA ALA A 451 20.43 -24.39 1.43
C ALA A 451 19.19 -25.30 1.44
N SER A 452 18.19 -25.01 2.28
CA SER A 452 16.93 -25.75 2.30
C SER A 452 16.15 -25.63 0.99
N ALA A 453 16.07 -24.43 0.39
CA ALA A 453 15.39 -24.25 -0.88
C ALA A 453 16.09 -24.99 -2.04
N VAL A 454 17.42 -24.91 -2.10
CA VAL A 454 18.21 -25.66 -3.09
C VAL A 454 18.03 -27.16 -2.92
N LEU A 455 17.99 -27.67 -1.68
CA LEU A 455 17.75 -29.08 -1.40
C LEU A 455 16.36 -29.53 -1.83
N VAL A 456 15.30 -28.77 -1.50
CA VAL A 456 13.93 -29.08 -1.92
C VAL A 456 13.85 -29.17 -3.44
N VAL A 457 14.49 -28.25 -4.15
CA VAL A 457 14.49 -28.31 -5.62
C VAL A 457 15.32 -29.45 -6.17
N ALA A 458 16.49 -29.74 -5.60
CA ALA A 458 17.27 -30.91 -6.01
C ALA A 458 16.46 -32.22 -5.86
N LEU A 459 15.58 -32.29 -4.86
CA LEU A 459 14.65 -33.40 -4.69
C LEU A 459 13.51 -33.38 -5.73
N LEU A 460 12.90 -32.21 -5.99
CA LEU A 460 11.86 -32.06 -7.02
C LEU A 460 12.38 -32.34 -8.43
N HIS A 461 13.62 -31.95 -8.72
CA HIS A 461 14.27 -32.14 -10.02
C HIS A 461 14.52 -33.62 -10.33
N ARG A 462 14.62 -34.47 -9.29
CA ARG A 462 14.75 -35.93 -9.44
C ARG A 462 13.40 -36.64 -9.65
N ALA A 463 12.28 -35.94 -9.57
CA ALA A 463 10.98 -36.53 -9.84
C ALA A 463 10.82 -36.80 -11.36
N PRO A 464 10.39 -38.01 -11.77
CA PRO A 464 10.12 -38.30 -13.17
C PRO A 464 9.01 -37.39 -13.68
N SER A 465 9.22 -36.80 -14.85
CA SER A 465 8.42 -35.67 -15.32
C SER A 465 8.18 -35.71 -16.83
N GLY A 466 6.94 -35.40 -17.21
CA GLY A 466 6.53 -35.23 -18.61
C GLY A 466 6.96 -33.89 -19.19
N VAL A 467 6.57 -33.57 -20.42
CA VAL A 467 6.95 -32.30 -21.10
C VAL A 467 6.21 -31.09 -20.48
N ASP A 468 4.95 -31.27 -20.03
CA ASP A 468 4.17 -30.23 -19.34
C ASP A 468 4.74 -29.82 -17.96
N ASP A 469 5.70 -30.56 -17.42
CA ASP A 469 6.31 -30.29 -16.12
C ASP A 469 7.31 -29.12 -16.14
N ALA A 470 7.75 -28.62 -17.30
CA ALA A 470 8.83 -27.61 -17.34
C ALA A 470 8.39 -26.25 -16.73
N VAL A 471 7.21 -25.75 -17.12
CA VAL A 471 6.66 -24.48 -16.61
C VAL A 471 6.34 -24.60 -15.11
N LEU A 472 5.74 -25.72 -14.70
CA LEU A 472 5.40 -25.98 -13.30
C LEU A 472 6.65 -26.11 -12.43
N ARG A 473 7.70 -26.77 -12.93
CA ARG A 473 9.00 -26.82 -12.24
C ARG A 473 9.58 -25.42 -12.08
N MET A 474 9.57 -24.61 -13.13
CA MET A 474 10.04 -23.22 -13.07
C MET A 474 9.26 -22.41 -12.01
N GLN A 475 7.94 -22.52 -11.97
CA GLN A 475 7.11 -21.86 -10.96
C GLN A 475 7.39 -22.38 -9.54
N GLY A 476 7.56 -23.70 -9.38
CA GLY A 476 7.95 -24.31 -8.11
C GLY A 476 9.34 -23.84 -7.63
N TYR A 477 10.27 -23.62 -8.55
CA TYR A 477 11.61 -23.10 -8.26
C TYR A 477 11.56 -21.63 -7.81
N LEU A 478 10.77 -20.79 -8.49
CA LEU A 478 10.52 -19.40 -8.08
C LEU A 478 9.95 -19.37 -6.66
N LEU A 479 8.87 -20.12 -6.44
CA LEU A 479 8.20 -20.18 -5.14
C LEU A 479 9.15 -20.66 -4.03
N ALA A 480 9.97 -21.68 -4.28
CA ALA A 480 10.96 -22.14 -3.31
C ALA A 480 11.99 -21.04 -2.94
N ALA A 481 12.46 -20.26 -3.91
CA ALA A 481 13.37 -19.15 -3.67
C ALA A 481 12.71 -18.02 -2.86
N GLU A 482 11.46 -17.67 -3.17
CA GLU A 482 10.69 -16.66 -2.45
C GLU A 482 10.42 -17.08 -1.00
N LEU A 483 10.07 -18.35 -0.80
CA LEU A 483 9.83 -18.92 0.52
C LEU A 483 11.08 -18.96 1.39
N ALA A 484 12.27 -19.10 0.80
CA ALA A 484 13.52 -18.95 1.53
C ALA A 484 13.64 -17.55 2.15
N GLY A 485 13.33 -16.50 1.37
CA GLY A 485 13.28 -15.12 1.86
C GLY A 485 12.25 -14.93 2.98
N ALA A 486 11.03 -15.44 2.77
CA ALA A 486 9.96 -15.36 3.76
C ALA A 486 10.31 -16.07 5.08
N ALA A 487 10.94 -17.24 5.00
CA ALA A 487 11.40 -18.01 6.15
C ALA A 487 12.44 -17.24 6.98
N VAL A 488 13.37 -16.53 6.33
CA VAL A 488 14.34 -15.66 7.03
C VAL A 488 13.63 -14.54 7.79
N VAL A 489 12.61 -13.91 7.19
CA VAL A 489 11.83 -12.85 7.86
C VAL A 489 11.10 -13.40 9.06
N LEU A 490 10.40 -14.51 8.92
CA LEU A 490 9.69 -15.15 10.02
C LEU A 490 10.65 -15.53 11.14
N ALA A 491 11.76 -16.21 10.82
CA ALA A 491 12.74 -16.66 11.79
C ALA A 491 13.36 -15.50 12.57
N LEU A 492 13.86 -14.47 11.88
CA LEU A 492 14.47 -13.32 12.54
C LEU A 492 13.44 -12.54 13.37
N SER A 493 12.22 -12.36 12.88
CA SER A 493 11.14 -11.71 13.60
C SER A 493 10.76 -12.49 14.86
N VAL A 494 10.66 -13.82 14.77
CA VAL A 494 10.37 -14.68 15.92
C VAL A 494 11.46 -14.59 16.96
N VAL A 495 12.73 -14.62 16.54
CA VAL A 495 13.88 -14.76 17.45
C VAL A 495 14.24 -13.45 18.12
N ALA A 496 14.20 -12.35 17.38
CA ALA A 496 14.67 -11.05 17.85
C ALA A 496 13.60 -9.96 17.85
N GLY A 497 12.34 -10.29 17.58
CA GLY A 497 11.23 -9.33 17.55
C GLY A 497 11.40 -8.32 16.42
N ALA A 498 10.99 -7.07 16.65
CA ALA A 498 11.12 -6.00 15.66
C ALA A 498 12.57 -5.77 15.17
N PRO A 499 13.62 -5.71 16.03
CA PRO A 499 15.00 -5.64 15.53
C PRO A 499 15.38 -6.78 14.57
N GLY A 500 14.81 -7.97 14.77
CA GLY A 500 14.96 -9.11 13.86
C GLY A 500 14.27 -8.88 12.52
N ALA A 501 13.02 -8.42 12.55
CA ALA A 501 12.27 -8.05 11.36
C ALA A 501 12.99 -6.97 10.53
N GLY A 502 13.59 -5.96 11.19
CA GLY A 502 14.41 -4.95 10.53
C GLY A 502 15.65 -5.54 9.85
N ALA A 503 16.33 -6.49 10.50
CA ALA A 503 17.49 -7.16 9.91
C ALA A 503 17.07 -8.04 8.72
N ALA A 504 15.85 -8.58 8.76
CA ALA A 504 15.31 -9.39 7.69
C ALA A 504 15.08 -8.62 6.38
N LEU A 505 14.85 -7.29 6.44
CA LEU A 505 14.76 -6.45 5.23
C LEU A 505 16.01 -6.55 4.33
N GLY A 506 17.20 -6.72 4.94
CA GLY A 506 18.44 -6.97 4.21
C GLY A 506 18.69 -8.46 3.94
N ALA A 507 18.33 -9.33 4.89
CA ALA A 507 18.67 -10.74 4.84
C ALA A 507 17.80 -11.55 3.86
N ALA A 508 16.51 -11.22 3.75
CA ALA A 508 15.57 -11.99 2.92
C ALA A 508 15.81 -11.85 1.42
N PRO A 509 16.04 -10.64 0.85
CA PRO A 509 16.42 -10.53 -0.56
C PRO A 509 17.70 -11.31 -0.87
N VAL A 510 18.68 -11.29 0.03
CA VAL A 510 19.93 -12.06 -0.13
C VAL A 510 19.64 -13.57 -0.10
N ALA A 511 18.80 -14.04 0.81
CA ALA A 511 18.43 -15.46 0.87
C ALA A 511 17.67 -15.92 -0.38
N ALA A 512 16.73 -15.11 -0.87
CA ALA A 512 16.00 -15.39 -2.10
C ALA A 512 16.92 -15.39 -3.33
N LEU A 513 17.85 -14.44 -3.44
CA LEU A 513 18.84 -14.40 -4.51
C LEU A 513 19.83 -15.57 -4.46
N LEU A 514 20.27 -15.97 -3.26
CA LEU A 514 21.14 -17.13 -3.09
C LEU A 514 20.42 -18.44 -3.45
N ALA A 515 19.16 -18.58 -3.05
CA ALA A 515 18.32 -19.68 -3.47
C ALA A 515 18.16 -19.67 -4.99
N ALA A 516 17.72 -18.54 -5.57
CA ALA A 516 17.53 -18.41 -7.01
C ALA A 516 18.81 -18.69 -7.82
N GLY A 517 19.96 -18.17 -7.39
CA GLY A 517 21.25 -18.45 -8.02
C GLY A 517 21.65 -19.92 -7.93
N GLY A 518 21.43 -20.57 -6.77
CA GLY A 518 21.62 -22.00 -6.62
C GLY A 518 20.72 -22.82 -7.56
N LEU A 519 19.49 -22.37 -7.78
CA LEU A 519 18.54 -23.00 -8.69
C LEU A 519 18.95 -22.85 -10.15
N VAL A 520 19.46 -21.67 -10.54
CA VAL A 520 20.04 -21.46 -11.88
C VAL A 520 21.21 -22.41 -12.14
N LEU A 521 22.03 -22.69 -11.13
CA LEU A 521 23.16 -23.63 -11.25
C LEU A 521 22.71 -25.09 -11.32
N VAL A 522 21.66 -25.47 -10.58
CA VAL A 522 21.18 -26.87 -10.51
C VAL A 522 20.24 -27.22 -11.68
N ALA A 523 19.45 -26.26 -12.16
CA ALA A 523 18.41 -26.47 -13.17
C ALA A 523 18.63 -25.59 -14.42
N HIS A 524 19.89 -25.39 -14.82
CA HIS A 524 20.24 -24.54 -15.95
C HIS A 524 19.48 -24.91 -17.24
N ASP A 525 19.35 -26.21 -17.49
CA ASP A 525 18.71 -26.78 -18.67
C ASP A 525 17.21 -26.48 -18.74
N VAL A 526 16.54 -26.32 -17.59
CA VAL A 526 15.10 -26.02 -17.50
C VAL A 526 14.82 -24.54 -17.71
N LEU A 527 15.79 -23.67 -17.40
CA LEU A 527 15.63 -22.21 -17.45
C LEU A 527 16.01 -21.60 -18.80
N GLY A 528 16.26 -22.40 -19.84
CA GLY A 528 16.43 -21.94 -21.23
C GLY A 528 17.55 -20.91 -21.48
N GLY A 529 18.51 -20.76 -20.56
CA GLY A 529 19.67 -19.87 -20.71
C GLY A 529 19.52 -18.45 -20.13
N GLY A 530 20.50 -17.60 -20.44
CA GLY A 530 20.86 -16.42 -19.64
C GLY A 530 19.77 -15.35 -19.43
N ARG A 531 18.88 -15.14 -20.41
CA ARG A 531 17.85 -14.10 -20.28
C ARG A 531 16.73 -14.52 -19.32
N GLN A 532 16.21 -15.74 -19.45
CA GLN A 532 15.17 -16.29 -18.57
C GLN A 532 15.70 -16.48 -17.14
N ALA A 533 16.94 -16.95 -16.99
CA ALA A 533 17.61 -17.01 -15.68
C ALA A 533 17.74 -15.63 -15.01
N PHE A 534 18.01 -14.58 -15.79
CA PHE A 534 18.07 -13.21 -15.26
C PHE A 534 16.70 -12.74 -14.73
N TRP A 535 15.62 -12.91 -15.49
CA TRP A 535 14.26 -12.55 -15.05
C TRP A 535 13.87 -13.34 -13.79
N PHE A 536 14.17 -14.64 -13.77
CA PHE A 536 13.96 -15.51 -12.61
C PHE A 536 14.63 -14.99 -11.34
N VAL A 537 15.92 -14.65 -11.41
CA VAL A 537 16.68 -14.12 -10.25
C VAL A 537 16.16 -12.75 -9.81
N ARG A 538 15.79 -11.90 -10.78
CA ARG A 538 15.33 -10.54 -10.53
C ARG A 538 14.02 -10.51 -9.73
N ASP A 539 13.09 -11.42 -10.02
CA ASP A 539 11.73 -11.37 -9.49
C ASP A 539 11.65 -12.02 -8.09
N ALA A 540 12.42 -13.08 -7.84
CA ALA A 540 12.44 -13.81 -6.56
C ALA A 540 12.73 -12.93 -5.33
N ALA A 541 13.58 -11.90 -5.46
CA ALA A 541 13.97 -11.04 -4.35
C ALA A 541 12.82 -10.16 -3.83
N ALA A 542 11.97 -9.65 -4.73
CA ALA A 542 10.87 -8.77 -4.38
C ALA A 542 9.76 -9.55 -3.66
N LEU A 543 9.44 -10.73 -4.16
CA LEU A 543 8.37 -11.57 -3.64
C LEU A 543 8.72 -12.25 -2.32
N GLY A 544 9.97 -12.67 -2.13
CA GLY A 544 10.42 -13.17 -0.83
C GLY A 544 10.29 -12.12 0.29
N LEU A 545 10.45 -10.84 -0.03
CA LEU A 545 10.20 -9.74 0.91
C LEU A 545 8.70 -9.55 1.19
N LEU A 546 7.86 -9.61 0.16
CA LEU A 546 6.41 -9.48 0.26
C LEU A 546 5.75 -10.63 1.05
N LEU A 547 6.12 -11.88 0.77
CA LEU A 547 5.73 -13.05 1.56
C LEU A 547 6.30 -12.98 2.98
N GLY A 548 7.50 -12.40 3.13
CA GLY A 548 8.07 -12.05 4.42
C GLY A 548 7.20 -11.11 5.25
N MET A 549 6.46 -10.18 4.63
CA MET A 549 5.52 -9.31 5.35
C MET A 549 4.45 -10.16 6.06
N LEU A 550 3.85 -11.13 5.38
CA LEU A 550 2.88 -12.05 5.99
C LEU A 550 3.48 -12.76 7.21
N GLY A 551 4.71 -13.28 7.09
CA GLY A 551 5.42 -13.94 8.19
C GLY A 551 5.78 -13.01 9.36
N ALA A 552 6.18 -11.77 9.08
CA ALA A 552 6.48 -10.78 10.10
C ALA A 552 5.27 -10.45 10.98
N GLY A 553 4.06 -10.44 10.40
CA GLY A 553 2.81 -10.24 11.13
C GLY A 553 2.58 -11.31 12.21
N VAL A 554 2.84 -12.57 11.87
CA VAL A 554 2.72 -13.72 12.79
C VAL A 554 3.76 -13.65 13.90
N GLY A 555 5.02 -13.34 13.56
CA GLY A 555 6.12 -13.27 14.52
C GLY A 555 6.00 -12.15 15.58
N ALA A 556 5.17 -11.14 15.31
CA ALA A 556 4.98 -9.97 16.17
C ALA A 556 3.83 -10.09 17.17
N LEU A 557 3.09 -11.20 17.17
CA LEU A 557 2.01 -11.41 18.13
C LEU A 557 2.53 -11.26 19.58
N PRO A 558 1.79 -10.57 20.46
CA PRO A 558 2.27 -10.26 21.81
C PRO A 558 2.62 -11.54 22.57
N ARG A 559 3.93 -11.76 22.81
CA ARG A 559 4.36 -12.78 23.76
C ARG A 559 4.08 -12.22 25.15
N GLY A 560 3.04 -12.72 25.81
CA GLY A 560 2.45 -12.20 27.04
C GLY A 560 3.36 -12.22 28.29
N GLY A 561 4.53 -11.57 28.26
CA GLY A 561 5.50 -11.60 29.35
C GLY A 561 6.24 -10.29 29.55
N THR A 562 5.54 -9.23 29.98
CA THR A 562 6.14 -7.94 30.36
C THR A 562 6.74 -7.92 31.77
N GLY A 563 6.89 -9.07 32.44
CA GLY A 563 7.37 -9.15 33.83
C GLY A 563 8.62 -10.01 34.07
N ALA A 564 9.27 -10.53 33.04
CA ALA A 564 10.40 -11.43 33.24
C ALA A 564 11.64 -10.64 33.72
N THR A 565 12.01 -10.86 34.98
CA THR A 565 13.20 -10.32 35.65
C THR A 565 14.49 -10.63 34.86
N SER A 566 15.53 -9.80 35.02
CA SER A 566 16.77 -9.82 34.22
C SER A 566 17.47 -11.18 34.14
N ARG A 567 17.30 -12.08 35.13
CA ARG A 567 17.87 -13.44 35.12
C ARG A 567 17.17 -14.39 34.15
N ALA A 568 15.88 -14.21 33.85
CA ALA A 568 15.19 -15.02 32.84
C ALA A 568 15.56 -14.59 31.40
N ALA A 569 16.15 -13.40 31.23
CA ALA A 569 16.58 -12.90 29.93
C ALA A 569 17.86 -13.59 29.42
N THR A 570 18.77 -13.98 30.31
CA THR A 570 20.03 -14.65 29.95
C THR A 570 19.82 -16.11 29.54
N SER A 571 18.94 -16.88 30.20
CA SER A 571 18.66 -18.26 29.79
C SER A 571 17.92 -18.33 28.45
N ARG A 572 16.94 -17.44 28.22
CA ARG A 572 16.25 -17.30 26.92
C ARG A 572 17.21 -16.97 25.79
N ALA A 573 18.28 -16.23 26.04
CA ALA A 573 19.28 -15.87 25.05
C ALA A 573 20.16 -17.05 24.59
N ALA A 574 20.25 -18.14 25.36
CA ALA A 574 20.92 -19.36 24.94
C ALA A 574 19.97 -20.25 24.11
N THR A 575 18.74 -20.43 24.56
CA THR A 575 17.73 -21.23 23.85
C THR A 575 17.36 -20.62 22.50
N THR A 576 17.26 -19.29 22.40
CA THR A 576 17.00 -18.60 21.11
C THR A 576 18.11 -18.77 20.08
N ARG A 577 19.37 -19.04 20.46
CA ARG A 577 20.46 -19.25 19.49
C ARG A 577 20.32 -20.57 18.73
N VAL A 578 19.78 -21.60 19.37
CA VAL A 578 19.61 -22.93 18.79
C VAL A 578 18.24 -23.04 18.12
N LEU A 579 17.19 -22.50 18.74
CA LEU A 579 15.83 -22.60 18.21
C LEU A 579 15.65 -21.80 16.91
N ALA A 580 16.35 -20.67 16.76
CA ALA A 580 16.25 -19.80 15.59
C ALA A 580 16.48 -20.50 14.24
N PRO A 581 17.67 -21.11 13.99
CA PRO A 581 17.93 -21.79 12.72
C PRO A 581 17.06 -23.03 12.53
N VAL A 582 16.74 -23.75 13.62
CA VAL A 582 15.86 -24.93 13.56
C VAL A 582 14.45 -24.53 13.14
N LEU A 583 13.88 -23.49 13.75
CA LEU A 583 12.55 -23.00 13.40
C LEU A 583 12.54 -22.43 11.98
N ALA A 584 13.60 -21.74 11.56
CA ALA A 584 13.75 -21.24 10.19
C ALA A 584 13.75 -22.38 9.17
N ALA A 585 14.54 -23.43 9.43
CA ALA A 585 14.64 -24.60 8.57
C ALA A 585 13.32 -25.38 8.54
N VAL A 586 12.69 -25.60 9.69
CA VAL A 586 11.39 -26.29 9.78
C VAL A 586 10.30 -25.50 9.07
N CYS A 587 10.22 -24.18 9.27
CA CYS A 587 9.27 -23.34 8.54
C CYS A 587 9.56 -23.35 7.04
N ALA A 588 10.82 -23.27 6.61
CA ALA A 588 11.16 -23.33 5.19
C ALA A 588 10.72 -24.67 4.56
N VAL A 589 10.99 -25.79 5.25
CA VAL A 589 10.60 -27.14 4.77
C VAL A 589 9.07 -27.31 4.75
N LEU A 590 8.36 -26.91 5.81
CA LEU A 590 6.91 -27.04 5.88
C LEU A 590 6.21 -26.15 4.85
N VAL A 591 6.68 -24.92 4.68
CA VAL A 591 6.07 -23.98 3.73
C VAL A 591 6.42 -24.39 2.30
N ALA A 592 7.63 -24.88 2.03
CA ALA A 592 7.97 -25.42 0.72
C ALA A 592 7.16 -26.69 0.38
N GLY A 593 6.99 -27.60 1.33
CA GLY A 593 6.13 -28.78 1.16
C GLY A 593 4.67 -28.42 0.92
N ALA A 594 4.12 -27.45 1.66
CA ALA A 594 2.76 -26.96 1.47
C ALA A 594 2.59 -26.24 0.12
N ALA A 595 3.59 -25.46 -0.30
CA ALA A 595 3.60 -24.77 -1.59
C ALA A 595 3.64 -25.74 -2.76
N VAL A 596 4.45 -26.80 -2.69
CA VAL A 596 4.45 -27.88 -3.68
C VAL A 596 3.09 -28.56 -3.71
N GLY A 597 2.51 -28.89 -2.55
CA GLY A 597 1.16 -29.47 -2.47
C GLY A 597 0.08 -28.57 -3.07
N LEU A 598 0.15 -27.25 -2.84
CA LEU A 598 -0.78 -26.26 -3.41
C LEU A 598 -0.58 -26.07 -4.91
N ALA A 599 0.65 -26.13 -5.41
CA ALA A 599 0.93 -26.08 -6.84
C ALA A 599 0.38 -27.33 -7.55
N VAL A 600 0.54 -28.51 -6.96
CA VAL A 600 -0.02 -29.77 -7.47
C VAL A 600 -1.56 -29.74 -7.43
N GLN A 601 -2.18 -29.32 -6.31
CA GLN A 601 -3.64 -29.20 -6.23
C GLN A 601 -4.21 -28.10 -7.14
N GLY A 602 -3.51 -26.98 -7.27
CA GLY A 602 -3.87 -25.89 -8.18
C GLY A 602 -3.86 -26.35 -9.63
N ARG A 603 -2.86 -27.16 -10.01
CA ARG A 603 -2.80 -27.83 -11.31
C ARG A 603 -4.00 -28.77 -11.50
N ASP A 604 -4.26 -29.65 -10.56
CA ASP A 604 -5.35 -30.62 -10.67
C ASP A 604 -6.74 -29.93 -10.71
N ARG A 605 -6.85 -28.65 -10.31
CA ARG A 605 -8.07 -27.84 -10.46
C ARG A 605 -8.12 -27.00 -11.74
N LEU A 606 -7.01 -26.37 -12.12
CA LEU A 606 -6.91 -25.58 -13.34
C LEU A 606 -6.96 -26.46 -14.60
N TYR A 607 -6.44 -27.68 -14.50
CA TYR A 607 -6.30 -28.62 -15.61
C TYR A 607 -7.11 -29.92 -15.41
N GLY A 608 -7.86 -30.04 -14.30
CA GLY A 608 -8.71 -31.19 -13.99
C GLY A 608 -7.96 -32.41 -13.42
N ALA A 609 -8.48 -32.98 -12.33
CA ALA A 609 -7.87 -34.10 -11.59
C ALA A 609 -7.83 -35.44 -12.36
N GLY A 610 -8.31 -35.44 -13.62
CA GLY A 610 -8.36 -36.62 -14.49
C GLY A 610 -7.20 -36.74 -15.50
N MET A 611 -6.30 -35.75 -15.58
CA MET A 611 -5.24 -35.76 -16.61
C MET A 611 -4.00 -36.62 -16.30
N ALA A 612 -3.91 -37.26 -15.12
CA ALA A 612 -2.76 -38.09 -14.77
C ALA A 612 -3.18 -39.37 -14.05
N ALA A 613 -3.59 -40.40 -14.80
CA ALA A 613 -3.31 -41.83 -14.55
C ALA A 613 -4.16 -42.81 -15.40
N ASP A 614 -4.63 -42.43 -16.59
CA ASP A 614 -5.05 -43.44 -17.57
C ASP A 614 -4.64 -43.02 -19.00
N THR A 615 -3.39 -43.34 -19.36
CA THR A 615 -2.84 -43.10 -20.70
C THR A 615 -3.43 -44.05 -21.76
N GLY A 616 -4.47 -44.81 -21.44
CA GLY A 616 -5.13 -45.74 -22.36
C GLY A 616 -6.17 -45.11 -23.29
N SER A 617 -6.77 -43.98 -22.91
CA SER A 617 -7.73 -43.25 -23.76
C SER A 617 -7.99 -41.87 -23.17
N VAL A 618 -7.04 -40.94 -23.31
CA VAL A 618 -7.33 -39.52 -23.03
C VAL A 618 -8.45 -39.11 -23.98
N ASP A 619 -9.62 -38.91 -23.38
CA ASP A 619 -10.86 -38.48 -24.01
C ASP A 619 -10.57 -37.16 -24.73
N GLN A 620 -10.64 -37.16 -26.07
CA GLN A 620 -10.37 -36.00 -26.95
C GLN A 620 -11.09 -34.73 -26.48
N THR A 621 -12.22 -34.91 -25.80
CA THR A 621 -13.05 -33.90 -25.14
C THR A 621 -12.32 -32.91 -24.25
N ASN A 622 -11.27 -33.30 -23.52
CA ASN A 622 -10.56 -32.37 -22.60
C ASN A 622 -9.49 -31.52 -23.30
N ALA A 623 -8.84 -32.06 -24.34
CA ALA A 623 -7.91 -31.28 -25.17
C ALA A 623 -8.67 -30.23 -25.97
N ASP A 624 -9.83 -30.61 -26.50
CA ASP A 624 -10.76 -29.72 -27.21
C ASP A 624 -11.22 -28.57 -26.31
N ALA A 625 -11.66 -28.85 -25.08
CA ALA A 625 -12.11 -27.81 -24.14
C ALA A 625 -11.00 -26.80 -23.76
N SER A 626 -9.75 -27.24 -23.66
CA SER A 626 -8.63 -26.36 -23.35
C SER A 626 -8.28 -25.45 -24.54
N ALA A 627 -8.32 -25.99 -25.76
CA ALA A 627 -8.11 -25.21 -26.97
C ALA A 627 -9.23 -24.18 -27.20
N ASP A 628 -10.48 -24.58 -26.95
CA ASP A 628 -11.65 -23.70 -26.96
C ASP A 628 -11.47 -22.50 -26.03
N LEU A 629 -10.98 -22.74 -24.81
CA LEU A 629 -10.72 -21.68 -23.84
C LEU A 629 -9.60 -20.73 -24.28
N VAL A 630 -8.48 -21.27 -24.78
CA VAL A 630 -7.35 -20.46 -25.28
C VAL A 630 -7.80 -19.59 -26.45
N TYR A 631 -8.54 -20.17 -27.39
CA TYR A 631 -9.08 -19.43 -28.54
C TYR A 631 -9.98 -18.28 -28.09
N ALA A 632 -10.91 -18.56 -27.17
CA ALA A 632 -11.87 -17.57 -26.69
C ALA A 632 -11.25 -16.45 -25.83
N GLN A 633 -10.15 -16.73 -25.12
CA GLN A 633 -9.48 -15.76 -24.24
C GLN A 633 -8.36 -14.96 -24.90
N VAL A 634 -7.68 -15.53 -25.90
CA VAL A 634 -6.48 -14.93 -26.50
C VAL A 634 -6.74 -14.52 -27.94
N THR A 635 -7.12 -15.49 -28.78
CA THR A 635 -7.25 -15.25 -30.23
C THR A 635 -8.46 -14.41 -30.56
N ALA A 636 -9.63 -14.72 -29.99
CA ALA A 636 -10.87 -14.02 -30.32
C ALA A 636 -10.85 -12.52 -29.93
N PRO A 637 -10.35 -12.10 -28.74
CA PRO A 637 -10.25 -10.68 -28.41
C PRO A 637 -9.29 -9.90 -29.32
N ALA A 638 -8.18 -10.51 -29.73
CA ALA A 638 -7.22 -9.89 -30.65
C ALA A 638 -7.86 -9.63 -32.03
N LEU A 639 -8.53 -10.64 -32.58
CA LEU A 639 -9.27 -10.52 -33.84
C LEU A 639 -10.43 -9.53 -33.73
N ALA A 640 -11.16 -9.53 -32.62
CA ALA A 640 -12.26 -8.59 -32.37
C ALA A 640 -11.77 -7.14 -32.39
N GLY A 641 -10.63 -6.86 -31.74
CA GLY A 641 -10.01 -5.54 -31.76
C GLY A 641 -9.65 -5.08 -33.17
N GLY A 642 -9.10 -5.97 -33.99
CA GLY A 642 -8.80 -5.69 -35.40
C GLY A 642 -10.06 -5.42 -36.23
N PHE A 643 -11.11 -6.23 -36.07
CA PHE A 643 -12.38 -6.03 -36.79
C PHE A 643 -13.12 -4.76 -36.39
N VAL A 644 -13.08 -4.36 -35.11
CA VAL A 644 -13.64 -3.07 -34.66
C VAL A 644 -12.91 -1.92 -35.31
N ARG A 645 -11.56 -1.91 -35.27
CA ARG A 645 -10.75 -0.88 -35.93
C ARG A 645 -11.02 -0.82 -37.43
N LEU A 646 -11.11 -1.97 -38.10
CA LEU A 646 -11.46 -2.04 -39.52
C LEU A 646 -12.81 -1.39 -39.80
N SER A 647 -13.82 -1.66 -38.97
CA SER A 647 -15.17 -1.11 -39.11
C SER A 647 -15.22 0.40 -38.86
N GLU A 648 -14.48 0.91 -37.88
CA GLU A 648 -14.38 2.34 -37.61
C GLU A 648 -13.74 3.10 -38.78
N LEU A 649 -12.67 2.54 -39.37
CA LEU A 649 -11.99 3.14 -40.51
C LEU A 649 -12.84 3.16 -41.78
N THR A 650 -13.52 2.05 -42.09
CA THR A 650 -14.43 1.99 -43.25
C THR A 650 -15.62 2.92 -43.07
N GLN A 651 -16.24 2.94 -41.88
CA GLN A 651 -17.34 3.86 -41.57
C GLN A 651 -16.91 5.33 -41.65
N ALA A 652 -15.70 5.68 -41.20
CA ALA A 652 -15.17 7.03 -41.30
C ALA A 652 -14.94 7.47 -42.76
N LEU A 653 -14.57 6.55 -43.66
CA LEU A 653 -14.44 6.83 -45.08
C LEU A 653 -15.81 7.01 -45.77
N ASP A 654 -16.80 6.21 -45.39
CA ASP A 654 -18.15 6.29 -45.94
C ASP A 654 -18.91 7.53 -45.45
N ALA A 655 -18.68 7.94 -44.20
CA ALA A 655 -19.31 9.11 -43.58
C ALA A 655 -18.88 10.45 -44.20
N ASP A 656 -17.74 10.49 -44.91
CA ASP A 656 -17.24 11.69 -45.58
C ASP A 656 -17.35 11.58 -47.11
N PRO A 657 -18.50 11.96 -47.69
CA PRO A 657 -18.69 11.95 -49.14
C PRO A 657 -17.91 13.06 -49.86
N THR A 658 -17.24 13.97 -49.14
CA THR A 658 -16.52 15.09 -49.74
C THR A 658 -15.12 14.72 -50.24
N ILE A 659 -14.61 13.54 -49.83
CA ILE A 659 -13.29 13.04 -50.22
C ILE A 659 -13.31 12.66 -51.72
N PRO A 660 -12.44 13.26 -52.57
CA PRO A 660 -12.33 12.87 -53.97
C PRO A 660 -11.98 11.38 -54.13
N PRO A 661 -12.48 10.67 -55.16
CA PRO A 661 -12.27 9.22 -55.33
C PRO A 661 -10.81 8.77 -55.21
N ALA A 662 -9.87 9.46 -55.86
CA ALA A 662 -8.44 9.15 -55.78
C ALA A 662 -7.88 9.27 -54.35
N ARG A 663 -8.32 10.29 -53.58
CA ARG A 663 -7.90 10.46 -52.19
C ARG A 663 -8.53 9.39 -51.28
N ARG A 664 -9.75 8.96 -51.59
CA ARG A 664 -10.42 7.86 -50.88
C ARG A 664 -9.68 6.53 -51.15
N ALA A 665 -9.28 6.27 -52.39
CA ALA A 665 -8.46 5.10 -52.75
C ALA A 665 -7.12 5.09 -52.01
N GLU A 666 -6.44 6.23 -51.96
CA GLU A 666 -5.19 6.39 -51.19
C GLU A 666 -5.39 6.04 -49.71
N ARG A 667 -6.45 6.56 -49.07
CA ARG A 667 -6.76 6.25 -47.66
C ARG A 667 -7.10 4.78 -47.44
N VAL A 668 -7.83 4.13 -48.35
CA VAL A 668 -8.08 2.68 -48.27
C VAL A 668 -6.75 1.92 -48.25
N ARG A 669 -5.81 2.28 -49.13
CA ARG A 669 -4.49 1.63 -49.18
C ARG A 669 -3.58 1.94 -48.00
N SER A 670 -3.57 3.19 -47.53
CA SER A 670 -2.63 3.62 -46.48
C SER A 670 -3.15 3.42 -45.05
N GLU A 671 -4.46 3.37 -44.84
CA GLU A 671 -5.07 3.29 -43.51
C GLU A 671 -5.83 1.97 -43.30
N VAL A 672 -6.59 1.48 -44.29
CA VAL A 672 -7.48 0.32 -44.13
C VAL A 672 -6.77 -1.00 -44.40
N LEU A 673 -6.10 -1.13 -45.54
CA LEU A 673 -5.40 -2.37 -45.94
C LEU A 673 -4.31 -2.82 -44.94
N PRO A 674 -3.55 -1.94 -44.26
CA PRO A 674 -2.62 -2.37 -43.22
C PRO A 674 -3.31 -3.11 -42.06
N VAL A 675 -4.51 -2.69 -41.66
CA VAL A 675 -5.29 -3.38 -40.62
C VAL A 675 -5.77 -4.75 -41.10
N VAL A 676 -6.11 -4.87 -42.38
CA VAL A 676 -6.46 -6.17 -42.99
C VAL A 676 -5.25 -7.09 -43.05
N ALA A 677 -4.05 -6.57 -43.34
CA ALA A 677 -2.81 -7.34 -43.31
C ALA A 677 -2.49 -7.83 -41.89
N GLU A 678 -2.62 -6.97 -40.87
CA GLU A 678 -2.50 -7.37 -39.45
C GLU A 678 -3.48 -8.48 -39.06
N LEU A 679 -4.74 -8.40 -39.55
CA LEU A 679 -5.74 -9.44 -39.35
C LEU A 679 -5.39 -10.73 -40.11
N SER A 680 -4.83 -10.63 -41.32
CA SER A 680 -4.40 -11.75 -42.15
C SER A 680 -3.29 -12.56 -41.47
N ASP A 681 -2.29 -11.85 -40.93
CA ASP A 681 -1.24 -12.47 -40.10
C ASP A 681 -1.85 -13.16 -38.86
N GLY A 682 -2.87 -12.55 -38.24
CA GLY A 682 -3.56 -13.11 -37.07
C GLY A 682 -4.43 -14.35 -37.33
N VAL A 683 -4.83 -14.62 -38.58
CA VAL A 683 -5.63 -15.80 -38.99
C VAL A 683 -4.85 -16.83 -39.81
N ALA A 684 -3.57 -16.56 -40.07
CA ALA A 684 -2.68 -17.45 -40.81
C ALA A 684 -2.29 -18.69 -39.99
N ASP A 685 -2.10 -18.51 -38.69
CA ASP A 685 -1.79 -19.61 -37.78
C ASP A 685 -3.02 -20.48 -37.56
N ASP A 686 -2.86 -21.80 -37.70
CA ASP A 686 -3.87 -22.74 -37.24
C ASP A 686 -3.97 -22.60 -35.71
N PRO A 687 -5.13 -22.22 -35.15
CA PRO A 687 -5.26 -22.00 -33.72
C PRO A 687 -4.96 -23.27 -32.91
N GLY A 688 -4.98 -24.45 -33.54
CA GLY A 688 -4.76 -25.74 -32.89
C GLY A 688 -5.87 -26.00 -31.88
N GLY A 689 -6.82 -26.88 -32.21
CA GLY A 689 -7.93 -27.12 -31.29
C GLY A 689 -9.00 -28.05 -31.81
N SER A 690 -10.17 -27.94 -31.18
CA SER A 690 -11.35 -28.71 -31.54
C SER A 690 -11.80 -28.40 -32.97
N GLU A 691 -12.54 -29.33 -33.58
CA GLU A 691 -13.20 -29.11 -34.87
C GLU A 691 -14.11 -27.85 -34.83
N ARG A 692 -14.68 -27.56 -33.66
CA ARG A 692 -15.47 -26.36 -33.41
C ARG A 692 -14.63 -25.09 -33.52
N VAL A 693 -13.47 -25.00 -32.87
CA VAL A 693 -12.56 -23.84 -32.99
C VAL A 693 -12.06 -23.69 -34.41
N ALA A 694 -11.72 -24.79 -35.08
CA ALA A 694 -11.32 -24.75 -36.49
C ALA A 694 -12.42 -24.14 -37.37
N GLN A 695 -13.68 -24.54 -37.16
CA GLN A 695 -14.83 -23.97 -37.87
C GLN A 695 -15.01 -22.47 -37.58
N ILE A 696 -14.92 -22.06 -36.30
CA ILE A 696 -15.02 -20.65 -35.91
C ILE A 696 -13.91 -19.85 -36.58
N HIS A 697 -12.67 -20.32 -36.52
CA HIS A 697 -11.52 -19.64 -37.07
C HIS A 697 -11.56 -19.54 -38.60
N GLU A 698 -12.11 -20.54 -39.28
CA GLU A 698 -12.31 -20.51 -40.72
C GLU A 698 -13.24 -19.37 -41.17
N HIS A 699 -14.27 -19.03 -40.38
CA HIS A 699 -15.10 -17.84 -40.64
C HIS A 699 -14.30 -16.53 -40.51
N ALA A 700 -13.40 -16.43 -39.54
CA ALA A 700 -12.53 -15.26 -39.42
C ALA A 700 -11.58 -15.16 -40.62
N ARG A 701 -10.94 -16.27 -41.00
CA ARG A 701 -10.05 -16.35 -42.16
C ARG A 701 -10.76 -15.98 -43.46
N THR A 702 -11.96 -16.52 -43.67
CA THR A 702 -12.79 -16.20 -44.83
C THR A 702 -13.20 -14.73 -44.85
N ALA A 703 -13.57 -14.16 -43.70
CA ALA A 703 -13.91 -12.74 -43.60
C ALA A 703 -12.71 -11.86 -44.00
N VAL A 704 -11.51 -12.16 -43.49
CA VAL A 704 -10.28 -11.42 -43.79
C VAL A 704 -9.93 -11.50 -45.27
N ALA A 705 -10.03 -12.69 -45.88
CA ALA A 705 -9.78 -12.87 -47.30
C ALA A 705 -10.75 -12.05 -48.18
N PHE A 706 -12.04 -12.01 -47.82
CA PHE A 706 -13.01 -11.15 -48.50
C PHE A 706 -12.72 -9.66 -48.32
N TYR A 707 -12.32 -9.23 -47.12
CA TYR A 707 -11.92 -7.83 -46.91
C TYR A 707 -10.69 -7.46 -47.73
N GLU A 708 -9.66 -8.31 -47.77
CA GLU A 708 -8.43 -8.07 -48.52
C GLU A 708 -8.73 -7.92 -50.02
N HIS A 709 -9.46 -8.87 -50.59
CA HIS A 709 -9.83 -8.84 -52.00
C HIS A 709 -10.77 -7.66 -52.32
N GLY A 710 -11.82 -7.49 -51.51
CA GLY A 710 -12.84 -6.47 -51.72
C GLY A 710 -12.31 -5.04 -51.58
N LEU A 711 -11.49 -4.77 -50.56
CA LEU A 711 -10.94 -3.42 -50.33
C LEU A 711 -9.84 -3.06 -51.33
N THR A 712 -9.05 -4.04 -51.78
CA THR A 712 -8.08 -3.83 -52.86
C THR A 712 -8.81 -3.48 -54.16
N ALA A 713 -9.80 -4.29 -54.55
CA ALA A 713 -10.62 -4.03 -55.75
C ALA A 713 -11.38 -2.70 -55.64
N TYR A 714 -11.85 -2.34 -54.45
CA TYR A 714 -12.54 -1.07 -54.20
C TYR A 714 -11.61 0.13 -54.43
N ALA A 715 -10.36 0.08 -53.92
CA ALA A 715 -9.38 1.13 -54.15
C ALA A 715 -9.00 1.27 -55.63
N ASP A 716 -8.82 0.15 -56.34
CA ASP A 716 -8.49 0.16 -57.77
C ASP A 716 -9.64 0.69 -58.63
N ALA A 717 -10.88 0.32 -58.30
CA ALA A 717 -12.07 0.83 -58.98
C ALA A 717 -12.28 2.34 -58.75
N LEU A 718 -11.94 2.85 -57.56
CA LEU A 718 -11.97 4.28 -57.27
C LEU A 718 -10.97 5.06 -58.13
N ASP A 719 -9.76 4.54 -58.33
CA ASP A 719 -8.74 5.17 -59.18
C ASP A 719 -9.11 5.13 -60.66
N ALA A 720 -9.71 4.01 -61.11
CA ALA A 720 -10.15 3.84 -62.49
C ALA A 720 -11.44 4.63 -62.81
N GLY A 721 -12.17 5.08 -61.80
CA GLY A 721 -13.50 5.69 -61.97
C GLY A 721 -14.56 4.70 -62.45
N ASP A 722 -14.37 3.40 -62.22
CA ASP A 722 -15.26 2.33 -62.70
C ASP A 722 -16.35 2.03 -61.66
N GLN A 723 -17.56 2.55 -61.91
CA GLN A 723 -18.72 2.36 -61.04
C GLN A 723 -19.19 0.91 -60.95
N ALA A 724 -19.07 0.13 -62.02
CA ALA A 724 -19.48 -1.27 -62.01
C ALA A 724 -18.53 -2.09 -61.13
N ALA A 725 -17.22 -1.85 -61.25
CA ALA A 725 -16.22 -2.46 -60.40
C ALA A 725 -16.36 -2.04 -58.92
N LEU A 726 -16.75 -0.79 -58.64
CA LEU A 726 -17.03 -0.34 -57.27
C LEU A 726 -18.18 -1.10 -56.62
N VAL A 727 -19.29 -1.31 -57.35
CA VAL A 727 -20.44 -2.07 -56.85
C VAL A 727 -20.07 -3.53 -56.62
N ALA A 728 -19.29 -4.13 -57.52
CA ALA A 728 -18.79 -5.49 -57.35
C ALA A 728 -17.88 -5.60 -56.11
N ALA A 729 -16.91 -4.69 -55.95
CA ALA A 729 -16.01 -4.67 -54.81
C ALA A 729 -16.75 -4.46 -53.47
N ALA A 730 -17.72 -3.55 -53.44
CA ALA A 730 -18.57 -3.32 -52.26
C ALA A 730 -19.39 -4.58 -51.90
N THR A 731 -19.82 -5.36 -52.89
CA THR A 731 -20.50 -6.64 -52.66
C THR A 731 -19.57 -7.64 -51.97
N VAL A 732 -18.29 -7.72 -52.38
CA VAL A 732 -17.29 -8.58 -51.73
C VAL A 732 -17.00 -8.12 -50.29
N VAL A 733 -16.86 -6.81 -50.06
CA VAL A 733 -16.70 -6.27 -48.69
C VAL A 733 -17.91 -6.62 -47.82
N GLY A 734 -19.12 -6.57 -48.37
CA GLY A 734 -20.34 -7.00 -47.68
C GLY A 734 -20.35 -8.49 -47.32
N GLN A 735 -19.76 -9.36 -48.14
CA GLN A 735 -19.56 -10.78 -47.82
C GLN A 735 -18.58 -10.96 -46.66
N GLY A 736 -17.48 -10.20 -46.63
CA GLY A 736 -16.55 -10.17 -45.50
C GLY A 736 -17.22 -9.76 -44.18
N ALA A 737 -18.12 -8.77 -44.22
CA ALA A 737 -18.91 -8.38 -43.06
C ALA A 737 -19.85 -9.50 -42.58
N ALA A 738 -20.52 -10.19 -43.50
CA ALA A 738 -21.39 -11.31 -43.16
C ALA A 738 -20.62 -12.47 -42.48
N GLU A 739 -19.42 -12.81 -42.95
CA GLU A 739 -18.58 -13.84 -42.33
C GLU A 739 -18.03 -13.42 -40.96
N ARG A 740 -17.65 -12.14 -40.79
CA ARG A 740 -17.29 -11.59 -39.48
C ARG A 740 -18.43 -11.69 -38.48
N ASP A 741 -19.66 -11.41 -38.90
CA ASP A 741 -20.83 -11.46 -38.01
C ASP A 741 -21.15 -12.90 -37.60
N ARG A 742 -20.96 -13.87 -38.50
CA ARG A 742 -21.03 -15.31 -38.19
C ARG A 742 -19.96 -15.72 -37.19
N TRP A 743 -18.71 -15.34 -37.43
CA TRP A 743 -17.60 -15.57 -36.50
C TRP A 743 -17.93 -15.01 -35.11
N THR A 744 -18.39 -13.76 -35.02
CA THR A 744 -18.77 -13.10 -33.76
C THR A 744 -19.87 -13.87 -33.02
N THR A 745 -20.91 -14.30 -33.74
CA THR A 745 -22.01 -15.09 -33.18
C THR A 745 -21.51 -16.41 -32.60
N LEU A 746 -20.61 -17.11 -33.32
CA LEU A 746 -20.06 -18.38 -32.85
C LEU A 746 -19.10 -18.21 -31.67
N VAL A 747 -18.31 -17.12 -31.63
CA VAL A 747 -17.47 -16.79 -30.47
C VAL A 747 -18.31 -16.54 -29.23
N VAL A 748 -19.41 -15.78 -29.35
CA VAL A 748 -20.33 -15.54 -28.22
C VAL A 748 -20.96 -16.84 -27.74
N ALA A 749 -21.36 -17.73 -28.66
CA ALA A 749 -21.87 -19.04 -28.30
C ALA A 749 -20.80 -19.90 -27.59
N LEU A 750 -19.56 -19.89 -28.08
CA LEU A 750 -18.44 -20.58 -27.45
C LEU A 750 -18.17 -20.05 -26.03
N GLN A 751 -18.16 -18.73 -25.85
CA GLN A 751 -18.02 -18.10 -24.54
C GLN A 751 -19.16 -18.47 -23.59
N GLY A 752 -20.40 -18.53 -24.09
CA GLY A 752 -21.56 -18.98 -23.34
C GLY A 752 -21.42 -20.42 -22.84
N ASP A 753 -21.00 -21.33 -23.71
CA ASP A 753 -20.79 -22.75 -23.36
C ASP A 753 -19.64 -22.94 -22.36
N LEU A 754 -18.62 -22.09 -22.43
CA LEU A 754 -17.50 -22.06 -21.49
C LEU A 754 -17.84 -21.31 -20.17
N GLY A 755 -19.04 -20.76 -20.04
CA GLY A 755 -19.48 -20.04 -18.83
C GLY A 755 -18.80 -18.66 -18.64
N MET A 756 -18.36 -18.03 -19.74
CA MET A 756 -17.68 -16.72 -19.75
C MET A 756 -18.63 -15.52 -20.01
N GLY A 757 -19.95 -15.71 -19.83
CA GLY A 757 -21.00 -14.73 -20.12
C GLY A 757 -21.28 -13.72 -19.01
#